data_AF-A0A202DPQ0-F1
#
_entry.id   AF-A0A202DPQ0-F1
#
_cell.length_a   1.000
_cell.length_b   1.000
_cell.length_c   1.000
_cell.angle_alpha   90.00
_cell.angle_beta   90.00
_cell.angle_gamma   90.00
#
_symmetry.space_group_name_H-M   'P 1'
#
loop_
_entity.id
_entity.type
_entity.pdbx_description
1 polymer ?
#
loop_
_entity_poly.entity_id
_entity_poly.type
_entity_poly.pdbx_seq_one_letter_code
_entity_poly.pdbx_strand_id
1 'polypeptide(L)'
;MVDWLTLPIFPQGALRESVVTTVWVGIFVFSLFNLRFGWTFSGLVVPGYLLPLIMLKPLTACVITGEAIISYYLVVLIAILPERLGIWCRFFGRDRFFAILLSSVVVRLVCDGWLLPEFGAYLQANWLPGFNYRADFFSFGTVVVALMANAFWKPGAAKGLMTLSIVTGVSFLLVRFILIPFTNFNITGLEFMYEDFATSFLASPKVYIVLLTVAFLASYLNRRYGWEYNGIIIPALFGLIWHQPLKVVFSFVEAVMVVIIALGVIRLPVIKDMTIEGARKLLLFFNISFLLKLILGHALIRYAPYTQITDYYGFGYLLPTLIAVKVFDKGTPLRLGVVTVQVAFVGSIIACIIGYSMTLLPRSQYDTPRTATNAPSVSVDTITLVDHLNNCKQFMYKGLHPGSFTVPIDREMRQFEEALTILKGVTDNRDGRRLQLARDLLGELQFDTVLIEDRYLSINESTNYRGWGTYVIDLKSPEGCIVEVPASLDEWSTFETGLALLRVFNARALAVAGSKLATNPDQSSNVLMRPRTPFHVFHKVMNEGNVIQVRGYSQKNNRRLFRNISGGKNIVGTPPSHSSLWVKNRMPIGVVLETLEQVDISLDIHWVPASLPNIQQDTSAFGFAELWLTRSDRRHLMSTTLYDNKLIQPDNAVKRIDGFLLDNILKSKTAIARAGTNHYSPPSLSEALYFDQEILAPIFDLSAQAYTNGGFTAGSQEYLGIISNLCKQIGYETIWYRHKATQQDYFILKEADTVAKRRHWGTFVIRLGEADPYLVQIPRPLYDQNSFEFGVRLFERLKARALVISGAHRHANRDGSADILNPDLKVNMVNLFSQVYLRSQGDRSAMVIQCRALSNSFPERDTVDGLIALADGTRTTEELSPLCSKFYAHLKENNLNIKLVDGSYNTAGVGINRAVGSGDLRQGGGGGGMEGGGGVRGEMLRKHDSTVNTEFMNEQTVC
;
A
#
# COMPACT_ATOMS: atom_id res chain seq x y z
N MET A 1 -8.12 -26.91 -10.97
CA MET A 1 -8.62 -28.20 -11.49
C MET A 1 -9.73 -28.76 -10.57
N VAL A 2 -10.77 -27.99 -10.24
CA VAL A 2 -11.98 -28.45 -9.48
C VAL A 2 -13.24 -27.65 -9.90
N ASP A 3 -13.28 -27.07 -11.11
CA ASP A 3 -14.38 -26.15 -11.50
C ASP A 3 -15.67 -26.88 -11.95
N TRP A 4 -15.66 -28.21 -12.08
CA TRP A 4 -16.81 -28.99 -12.56
C TRP A 4 -17.76 -29.48 -11.46
N LEU A 5 -17.38 -29.32 -10.18
CA LEU A 5 -18.14 -29.83 -9.03
C LEU A 5 -18.91 -28.75 -8.25
N THR A 6 -18.75 -27.46 -8.60
CA THR A 6 -19.40 -26.37 -7.89
C THR A 6 -20.83 -26.15 -8.39
N LEU A 7 -21.82 -26.37 -7.53
CA LEU A 7 -23.22 -26.07 -7.84
C LEU A 7 -23.47 -24.55 -7.75
N PRO A 8 -23.93 -23.87 -8.81
CA PRO A 8 -24.17 -22.43 -8.82
C PRO A 8 -25.52 -22.10 -8.15
N ILE A 9 -25.61 -22.33 -6.84
CA ILE A 9 -26.86 -22.16 -6.07
C ILE A 9 -27.11 -20.69 -5.77
N PHE A 10 -26.07 -19.91 -5.41
CA PHE A 10 -26.22 -18.56 -4.89
C PHE A 10 -26.14 -17.47 -5.98
N PRO A 11 -27.06 -16.49 -6.00
CA PRO A 11 -27.00 -15.36 -6.93
C PRO A 11 -25.78 -14.46 -6.67
N GLN A 12 -25.10 -14.03 -7.74
CA GLN A 12 -23.94 -13.11 -7.69
C GLN A 12 -24.36 -11.73 -7.15
N GLY A 13 -23.52 -11.10 -6.32
CA GLY A 13 -23.83 -9.80 -5.71
C GLY A 13 -24.91 -9.82 -4.62
N ALA A 14 -25.33 -11.01 -4.17
CA ALA A 14 -26.33 -11.19 -3.11
C ALA A 14 -25.91 -12.28 -2.11
N LEU A 15 -26.56 -13.45 -2.09
CA LEU A 15 -26.33 -14.51 -1.08
C LEU A 15 -24.97 -15.20 -1.23
N ARG A 16 -24.30 -15.03 -2.37
CA ARG A 16 -22.98 -15.60 -2.66
C ARG A 16 -21.88 -15.09 -1.72
N GLU A 17 -22.00 -13.83 -1.30
CA GLU A 17 -20.99 -13.09 -0.52
C GLU A 17 -21.65 -12.46 0.72
N SER A 18 -22.65 -13.11 1.31
CA SER A 18 -23.47 -12.55 2.40
C SER A 18 -23.44 -13.36 3.68
N VAL A 19 -23.43 -12.63 4.81
CA VAL A 19 -23.55 -13.14 6.18
C VAL A 19 -24.87 -13.89 6.40
N VAL A 20 -25.89 -13.60 5.59
CA VAL A 20 -27.19 -14.29 5.63
C VAL A 20 -26.99 -15.81 5.52
N THR A 21 -26.09 -16.24 4.63
CA THR A 21 -25.86 -17.67 4.37
C THR A 21 -25.14 -18.35 5.52
N THR A 22 -24.15 -17.69 6.17
CA THR A 22 -23.48 -18.24 7.35
C THR A 22 -24.38 -18.26 8.58
N VAL A 23 -25.27 -17.27 8.73
CA VAL A 23 -26.29 -17.24 9.78
C VAL A 23 -27.34 -18.32 9.58
N TRP A 24 -27.77 -18.56 8.34
CA TRP A 24 -28.68 -19.66 8.02
C TRP A 24 -28.09 -21.02 8.46
N VAL A 25 -26.83 -21.31 8.11
CA VAL A 25 -26.12 -22.52 8.59
C VAL A 25 -26.02 -22.53 10.13
N GLY A 26 -25.67 -21.41 10.74
CA GLY A 26 -25.60 -21.27 12.20
C GLY A 26 -26.92 -21.63 12.90
N ILE A 27 -28.06 -21.18 12.37
CA ILE A 27 -29.40 -21.47 12.92
C ILE A 27 -29.74 -22.95 12.82
N PHE A 28 -29.37 -23.62 11.73
CA PHE A 28 -29.56 -25.07 11.58
C PHE A 28 -28.80 -25.84 12.66
N VAL A 29 -27.51 -25.53 12.82
CA VAL A 29 -26.66 -26.19 13.81
C VAL A 29 -27.18 -25.90 15.22
N PHE A 30 -27.52 -24.63 15.53
CA PHE A 30 -28.07 -24.27 16.83
C PHE A 30 -29.37 -25.03 17.12
N SER A 31 -30.28 -25.10 16.15
CA SER A 31 -31.55 -25.82 16.29
C SER A 31 -31.36 -27.32 16.48
N LEU A 32 -30.38 -27.92 15.79
CA LEU A 32 -30.00 -29.32 15.99
C LEU A 32 -29.59 -29.58 17.45
N PHE A 33 -28.66 -28.78 17.98
CA PHE A 33 -28.17 -28.95 19.35
C PHE A 33 -29.25 -28.63 20.40
N ASN A 34 -30.13 -27.67 20.15
CA ASN A 34 -31.26 -27.39 21.02
C ASN A 34 -32.26 -28.56 21.07
N LEU A 35 -32.63 -29.11 19.91
CA LEU A 35 -33.57 -30.23 19.84
C LEU A 35 -32.97 -31.53 20.36
N ARG A 36 -31.65 -31.74 20.18
CA ARG A 36 -30.98 -32.99 20.57
C ARG A 36 -30.50 -33.00 22.03
N PHE A 37 -29.98 -31.88 22.52
CA PHE A 37 -29.32 -31.78 23.83
C PHE A 37 -29.99 -30.79 24.80
N GLY A 38 -31.08 -30.14 24.40
CA GLY A 38 -31.81 -29.20 25.25
C GLY A 38 -31.05 -27.91 25.58
N TRP A 39 -30.01 -27.57 24.80
CA TRP A 39 -29.19 -26.38 25.05
C TRP A 39 -30.00 -25.09 24.98
N THR A 40 -29.57 -24.05 25.71
CA THR A 40 -30.31 -22.79 25.79
C THR A 40 -30.35 -22.08 24.44
N PHE A 41 -31.56 -21.83 23.93
CA PHE A 41 -31.81 -21.12 22.67
C PHE A 41 -31.73 -19.58 22.86
N SER A 42 -30.51 -19.06 23.02
CA SER A 42 -30.22 -17.61 23.17
C SER A 42 -29.04 -17.21 22.30
N GLY A 43 -29.02 -15.98 21.79
CA GLY A 43 -27.95 -15.50 20.91
C GLY A 43 -27.92 -16.21 19.56
N LEU A 44 -29.09 -16.51 18.99
CA LEU A 44 -29.33 -17.31 17.76
C LEU A 44 -28.38 -17.00 16.59
N VAL A 45 -27.93 -15.76 16.54
CA VAL A 45 -27.26 -15.09 15.44
C VAL A 45 -25.74 -15.17 15.53
N VAL A 46 -25.25 -15.26 16.77
CA VAL A 46 -23.85 -15.06 17.11
C VAL A 46 -22.94 -16.05 16.37
N PRO A 47 -23.26 -17.35 16.28
CA PRO A 47 -22.38 -18.31 15.57
C PRO A 47 -22.20 -17.97 14.09
N GLY A 48 -23.27 -17.55 13.41
CA GLY A 48 -23.23 -17.23 11.99
C GLY A 48 -22.49 -15.94 11.67
N TYR A 49 -22.47 -14.99 12.61
CA TYR A 49 -21.75 -13.73 12.47
C TYR A 49 -20.26 -13.87 12.81
N LEU A 50 -19.93 -14.63 13.85
CA LEU A 50 -18.54 -14.91 14.22
C LEU A 50 -17.82 -15.73 13.15
N LEU A 51 -18.54 -16.55 12.39
CA LEU A 51 -17.95 -17.48 11.45
C LEU A 51 -17.10 -16.81 10.35
N PRO A 52 -17.61 -15.83 9.57
CA PRO A 52 -16.78 -15.06 8.64
C PRO A 52 -15.58 -14.39 9.31
N LEU A 53 -15.75 -13.86 10.53
CA LEU A 53 -14.68 -13.20 11.27
C LEU A 53 -13.59 -14.18 11.67
N ILE A 54 -13.93 -15.38 12.13
CA ILE A 54 -12.94 -16.42 12.46
C ILE A 54 -12.15 -16.85 11.21
N MET A 55 -12.79 -16.86 10.04
CA MET A 55 -12.15 -17.24 8.78
C MET A 55 -11.26 -16.15 8.18
N LEU A 56 -11.63 -14.88 8.35
CA LEU A 56 -10.93 -13.72 7.77
C LEU A 56 -9.96 -13.06 8.77
N LYS A 57 -10.45 -12.75 9.98
CA LYS A 57 -9.75 -12.00 11.03
C LYS A 57 -9.95 -12.64 12.40
N PRO A 58 -9.25 -13.75 12.72
CA PRO A 58 -9.49 -14.53 13.94
C PRO A 58 -9.25 -13.72 15.22
N LEU A 59 -8.27 -12.80 15.22
CA LEU A 59 -7.97 -11.93 16.36
C LEU A 59 -9.16 -11.03 16.71
N THR A 60 -9.85 -10.48 15.72
CA THR A 60 -11.05 -9.67 15.91
C THR A 60 -12.17 -10.48 16.57
N ALA A 61 -12.38 -11.73 16.16
CA ALA A 61 -13.35 -12.62 16.78
C ALA A 61 -13.02 -12.92 18.25
N CYS A 62 -11.73 -13.06 18.58
CA CYS A 62 -11.27 -13.19 19.96
C CYS A 62 -11.57 -11.94 20.80
N VAL A 63 -11.32 -10.74 20.26
CA VAL A 63 -11.62 -9.47 20.95
C VAL A 63 -13.12 -9.34 21.22
N ILE A 64 -13.98 -9.59 20.23
CA ILE A 64 -15.45 -9.56 20.40
C ILE A 64 -15.89 -10.52 21.51
N THR A 65 -15.31 -11.72 21.54
CA THR A 65 -15.58 -12.72 22.57
C THR A 65 -15.15 -12.21 23.95
N GLY A 66 -13.97 -11.60 24.05
CA GLY A 66 -13.45 -10.98 25.27
C GLY A 66 -14.34 -9.84 25.77
N GLU A 67 -14.71 -8.91 24.89
CA GLU A 67 -15.64 -7.81 25.20
C GLU A 67 -16.99 -8.33 25.70
N ALA A 68 -17.52 -9.41 25.12
CA ALA A 68 -18.79 -10.01 25.55
C ALA A 68 -18.69 -10.63 26.96
N ILE A 69 -17.56 -11.26 27.27
CA ILE A 69 -17.29 -11.81 28.61
C ILE A 69 -17.20 -10.69 29.64
N ILE A 70 -16.44 -9.62 29.34
CA ILE A 70 -16.29 -8.46 30.22
C ILE A 70 -17.66 -7.79 30.43
N SER A 71 -18.43 -7.59 29.36
CA SER A 71 -19.78 -7.02 29.42
C SER A 71 -20.72 -7.86 30.30
N TYR A 72 -20.66 -9.19 30.18
CA TYR A 72 -21.42 -10.10 31.03
C TYR A 72 -21.04 -9.93 32.51
N TYR A 73 -19.75 -9.93 32.85
CA TYR A 73 -19.31 -9.78 34.24
C TYR A 73 -19.62 -8.39 34.81
N LEU A 74 -19.53 -7.33 34.00
CA LEU A 74 -19.90 -5.97 34.40
C LEU A 74 -21.38 -5.91 34.80
N VAL A 75 -22.27 -6.50 33.99
CA VAL A 75 -23.71 -6.55 34.30
C VAL A 75 -23.97 -7.42 35.52
N VAL A 76 -23.28 -8.54 35.68
CA VAL A 76 -23.37 -9.39 36.88
C VAL A 76 -22.99 -8.57 38.13
N LEU A 77 -21.93 -7.77 38.06
CA LEU A 77 -21.50 -6.89 39.15
C LEU A 77 -22.56 -5.83 39.46
N ILE A 78 -23.14 -5.18 38.44
CA ILE A 78 -24.15 -4.13 38.60
C ILE A 78 -25.52 -4.69 39.04
N ALA A 79 -25.88 -5.90 38.61
CA ALA A 79 -27.21 -6.46 38.85
C ALA A 79 -27.29 -7.33 40.11
N ILE A 80 -26.26 -8.11 40.42
CA ILE A 80 -26.30 -9.11 41.50
C ILE A 80 -25.68 -8.57 42.80
N LEU A 81 -24.64 -7.72 42.72
CA LEU A 81 -23.98 -7.18 43.92
C LEU A 81 -24.89 -6.26 44.74
N PRO A 82 -25.64 -5.30 44.13
CA PRO A 82 -26.58 -4.44 44.87
C PRO A 82 -27.82 -5.19 45.36
N GLU A 83 -28.21 -6.28 44.69
CA GLU A 83 -29.27 -7.18 45.13
C GLU A 83 -28.88 -7.91 46.41
N ARG A 84 -27.65 -8.46 46.47
CA ARG A 84 -27.13 -9.12 47.68
C ARG A 84 -26.93 -8.15 48.85
N LEU A 85 -26.68 -6.88 48.56
CA LEU A 85 -26.52 -5.82 49.56
C LEU A 85 -27.86 -5.16 49.96
N GLY A 86 -28.99 -5.57 49.36
CA GLY A 86 -30.32 -5.03 49.69
C GLY A 86 -30.57 -3.60 49.22
N ILE A 87 -29.72 -3.06 48.33
CA ILE A 87 -29.75 -1.66 47.93
C ILE A 87 -30.76 -1.43 46.80
N TRP A 88 -31.00 -2.43 45.92
CA TRP A 88 -31.75 -2.26 44.67
C TRP A 88 -32.64 -3.46 44.28
N CYS A 89 -33.62 -3.22 43.39
CA CYS A 89 -34.55 -4.24 42.87
C CYS A 89 -33.93 -5.11 41.74
N ARG A 90 -34.43 -6.34 41.59
CA ARG A 90 -34.02 -7.27 40.52
C ARG A 90 -34.32 -6.73 39.12
N PHE A 91 -33.31 -6.70 38.25
CA PHE A 91 -33.50 -6.49 36.82
C PHE A 91 -34.24 -7.68 36.19
N PHE A 92 -35.47 -7.45 35.71
CA PHE A 92 -36.32 -8.50 35.13
C PHE A 92 -36.42 -8.39 33.61
N GLY A 93 -36.37 -9.53 32.92
CA GLY A 93 -36.70 -9.64 31.49
C GLY A 93 -35.94 -8.68 30.57
N ARG A 94 -36.62 -7.66 30.04
CA ARG A 94 -36.12 -6.73 29.01
C ARG A 94 -35.19 -5.66 29.57
N ASP A 95 -35.36 -5.26 30.83
CA ASP A 95 -34.49 -4.28 31.48
C ASP A 95 -33.08 -4.85 31.68
N ARG A 96 -33.00 -6.17 31.92
CA ARG A 96 -31.72 -6.90 31.91
C ARG A 96 -31.03 -6.81 30.56
N PHE A 97 -31.77 -7.05 29.47
CA PHE A 97 -31.20 -7.00 28.14
C PHE A 97 -30.72 -5.57 27.80
N PHE A 98 -31.45 -4.54 28.21
CA PHE A 98 -31.01 -3.15 28.08
C PHE A 98 -29.71 -2.88 28.87
N ALA A 99 -29.60 -3.37 30.11
CA ALA A 99 -28.38 -3.24 30.91
C ALA A 99 -27.17 -3.91 30.24
N ILE A 100 -27.36 -5.09 29.63
CA ILE A 100 -26.32 -5.76 28.84
C ILE A 100 -25.93 -4.93 27.63
N LEU A 101 -26.89 -4.39 26.89
CA LEU A 101 -26.64 -3.54 25.73
C LEU A 101 -25.85 -2.28 26.12
N LEU A 102 -26.27 -1.57 27.17
CA LEU A 102 -25.59 -0.39 27.68
C LEU A 102 -24.16 -0.71 28.13
N SER A 103 -24.00 -1.78 28.92
CA SER A 103 -22.70 -2.24 29.41
C SER A 103 -21.76 -2.60 28.27
N SER A 104 -22.26 -3.25 27.22
CA SER A 104 -21.43 -3.56 26.04
C SER A 104 -20.93 -2.32 25.32
N VAL A 105 -21.72 -1.24 25.25
CA VAL A 105 -21.28 0.02 24.63
C VAL A 105 -20.19 0.68 25.49
N VAL A 106 -20.32 0.63 26.82
CA VAL A 106 -19.31 1.19 27.72
C VAL A 106 -17.99 0.42 27.64
N VAL A 107 -18.03 -0.92 27.75
CA VAL A 107 -16.85 -1.77 27.61
C VAL A 107 -16.16 -1.50 26.28
N ARG A 108 -16.94 -1.35 25.22
CA ARG A 108 -16.45 -1.05 23.89
C ARG A 108 -15.71 0.27 23.80
N LEU A 109 -16.29 1.35 24.31
CA LEU A 109 -15.66 2.68 24.31
C LEU A 109 -14.34 2.69 25.09
N VAL A 110 -14.26 1.93 26.18
CA VAL A 110 -13.04 1.78 26.99
C VAL A 110 -11.98 0.92 26.28
N CYS A 111 -12.40 -0.20 25.66
CA CYS A 111 -11.51 -1.09 24.92
C CYS A 111 -10.91 -0.39 23.69
N ASP A 112 -11.73 0.23 22.85
CA ASP A 112 -11.28 0.92 21.64
C ASP A 112 -10.43 2.16 21.98
N GLY A 113 -10.73 2.83 23.10
CA GLY A 113 -10.07 4.08 23.51
C GLY A 113 -8.72 3.89 24.22
N TRP A 114 -8.64 2.96 25.18
CA TRP A 114 -7.47 2.84 26.08
C TRP A 114 -6.82 1.46 26.06
N LEU A 115 -7.62 0.38 26.15
CA LEU A 115 -7.08 -0.95 26.46
C LEU A 115 -6.47 -1.67 25.25
N LEU A 116 -7.13 -1.61 24.09
CA LEU A 116 -6.68 -2.27 22.86
C LEU A 116 -5.45 -1.60 22.22
N PRO A 117 -5.32 -0.25 22.16
CA PRO A 117 -4.14 0.39 21.57
C PRO A 117 -2.83 0.04 22.27
N GLU A 118 -2.81 0.05 23.61
CA GLU A 118 -1.62 -0.31 24.39
C GLU A 118 -1.26 -1.79 24.21
N PHE A 119 -2.27 -2.66 24.23
CA PHE A 119 -2.06 -4.09 24.01
C PHE A 119 -1.55 -4.39 22.59
N GLY A 120 -2.06 -3.68 21.58
CA GLY A 120 -1.59 -3.79 20.20
C GLY A 120 -0.14 -3.35 20.02
N ALA A 121 0.23 -2.22 20.63
CA ALA A 121 1.62 -1.74 20.62
C ALA A 121 2.56 -2.73 21.30
N TYR A 122 2.14 -3.34 22.42
CA TYR A 122 2.90 -4.38 23.11
C TYR A 122 3.09 -5.65 22.25
N LEU A 123 2.04 -6.11 21.56
CA LEU A 123 2.10 -7.28 20.68
C LEU A 123 3.01 -7.05 19.47
N GLN A 124 2.92 -5.87 18.86
CA GLN A 124 3.76 -5.50 17.72
C GLN A 124 5.25 -5.43 18.09
N ALA A 125 5.57 -4.93 19.29
CA ALA A 125 6.94 -4.81 19.76
C ALA A 125 7.58 -6.18 20.09
N ASN A 126 6.80 -7.13 20.61
CA ASN A 126 7.37 -8.34 21.22
C ASN A 126 7.10 -9.65 20.45
N TRP A 127 5.93 -9.82 19.83
CA TRP A 127 5.48 -11.13 19.33
C TRP A 127 5.27 -11.17 17.81
N LEU A 128 4.78 -10.08 17.20
CA LEU A 128 4.41 -10.05 15.77
C LEU A 128 4.96 -8.79 15.07
N PRO A 129 6.23 -8.80 14.61
CA PRO A 129 6.77 -7.72 13.80
C PRO A 129 6.05 -7.69 12.43
N GLY A 130 5.18 -6.70 12.24
CA GLY A 130 4.27 -6.55 11.08
C GLY A 130 2.79 -6.44 11.45
N PHE A 131 2.45 -6.65 12.73
CA PHE A 131 1.10 -6.50 13.26
C PHE A 131 0.65 -5.03 13.22
N ASN A 132 -0.44 -4.73 12.52
CA ASN A 132 -1.00 -3.38 12.47
C ASN A 132 -2.26 -3.31 13.33
N TYR A 133 -2.10 -2.82 14.56
CA TYR A 133 -3.19 -2.55 15.50
C TYR A 133 -4.39 -1.86 14.83
N ARG A 134 -4.11 -0.88 13.96
CA ARG A 134 -5.10 -0.05 13.30
C ARG A 134 -5.91 -0.79 12.22
N ALA A 135 -5.44 -1.92 11.69
CA ALA A 135 -6.13 -2.69 10.64
C ALA A 135 -6.81 -3.96 11.16
N ASP A 136 -6.30 -4.54 12.26
CA ASP A 136 -6.64 -5.91 12.68
C ASP A 136 -7.51 -6.01 13.95
N PHE A 137 -7.52 -4.99 14.82
CA PHE A 137 -8.30 -4.99 16.07
C PHE A 137 -9.60 -4.17 16.03
N PHE A 138 -10.10 -3.79 14.85
CA PHE A 138 -11.42 -3.18 14.75
C PHE A 138 -12.49 -4.15 15.24
N SER A 139 -13.03 -3.95 16.44
CA SER A 139 -14.04 -4.85 16.98
C SER A 139 -15.34 -4.69 16.16
N PHE A 140 -15.91 -5.77 15.65
CA PHE A 140 -17.16 -5.75 14.89
C PHE A 140 -18.32 -6.11 15.80
N GLY A 141 -19.38 -5.32 15.80
CA GLY A 141 -20.69 -5.76 16.29
C GLY A 141 -21.00 -5.44 17.76
N THR A 142 -21.30 -4.18 18.06
CA THR A 142 -21.93 -3.76 19.33
C THR A 142 -23.17 -4.59 19.68
N VAL A 143 -23.99 -4.90 18.67
CA VAL A 143 -25.17 -5.76 18.85
C VAL A 143 -24.76 -7.21 19.08
N VAL A 144 -23.68 -7.69 18.44
CA VAL A 144 -23.21 -9.08 18.56
C VAL A 144 -22.60 -9.33 19.93
N VAL A 145 -21.79 -8.39 20.44
CA VAL A 145 -21.26 -8.41 21.81
C VAL A 145 -22.40 -8.48 22.83
N ALA A 146 -23.42 -7.63 22.70
CA ALA A 146 -24.59 -7.64 23.58
C ALA A 146 -25.39 -8.96 23.50
N LEU A 147 -25.58 -9.50 22.29
CA LEU A 147 -26.28 -10.77 22.08
C LEU A 147 -25.50 -11.96 22.65
N MET A 148 -24.18 -11.95 22.51
CA MET A 148 -23.28 -12.97 23.04
C MET A 148 -23.24 -12.93 24.57
N ALA A 149 -23.11 -11.73 25.17
CA ALA A 149 -23.22 -11.54 26.61
C ALA A 149 -24.59 -12.01 27.16
N ASN A 150 -25.68 -11.75 26.42
CA ASN A 150 -27.00 -12.26 26.78
C ASN A 150 -27.15 -13.78 26.60
N ALA A 151 -26.40 -14.41 25.70
CA ALA A 151 -26.35 -15.86 25.57
C ALA A 151 -25.70 -16.53 26.80
N PHE A 152 -24.73 -15.85 27.42
CA PHE A 152 -24.07 -16.33 28.65
C PHE A 152 -24.93 -16.26 29.90
N TRP A 153 -26.02 -15.49 29.91
CA TRP A 153 -26.79 -15.23 31.12
C TRP A 153 -27.37 -16.47 31.80
N LYS A 154 -28.02 -17.37 31.05
CA LYS A 154 -28.64 -18.58 31.61
C LYS A 154 -27.63 -19.69 31.93
N PRO A 155 -26.72 -20.07 31.01
CA PRO A 155 -25.76 -21.15 31.27
C PRO A 155 -24.55 -20.71 32.12
N GLY A 156 -24.29 -19.41 32.26
CA GLY A 156 -23.05 -18.83 32.79
C GLY A 156 -21.98 -18.67 31.70
N ALA A 157 -20.97 -17.83 31.95
CA ALA A 157 -19.93 -17.52 30.95
C ALA A 157 -19.18 -18.76 30.44
N ALA A 158 -18.74 -19.66 31.33
CA ALA A 158 -17.96 -20.85 30.94
C ALA A 158 -18.76 -21.84 30.08
N LYS A 159 -19.94 -22.27 30.57
CA LYS A 159 -20.80 -23.20 29.81
C LYS A 159 -21.38 -22.56 28.56
N GLY A 160 -21.74 -21.27 28.63
CA GLY A 160 -22.23 -20.51 27.48
C GLY A 160 -21.18 -20.36 26.39
N LEU A 161 -19.93 -20.07 26.77
CA LEU A 161 -18.80 -20.02 25.83
C LEU A 161 -18.55 -21.39 25.21
N MET A 162 -18.55 -22.47 26.00
CA MET A 162 -18.42 -23.83 25.49
C MET A 162 -19.51 -24.16 24.45
N THR A 163 -20.77 -23.89 24.78
CA THR A 163 -21.90 -24.12 23.87
C THR A 163 -21.76 -23.29 22.58
N LEU A 164 -21.45 -22.00 22.66
CA LEU A 164 -21.27 -21.16 21.48
C LEU A 164 -20.06 -21.59 20.64
N SER A 165 -18.94 -21.97 21.26
CA SER A 165 -17.76 -22.46 20.56
C SER A 165 -18.03 -23.76 19.81
N ILE A 166 -18.79 -24.71 20.39
CA ILE A 166 -19.15 -25.95 19.70
C ILE A 166 -20.08 -25.66 18.52
N VAL A 167 -21.13 -24.85 18.71
CA VAL A 167 -22.06 -24.50 17.62
C VAL A 167 -21.31 -23.77 16.50
N THR A 168 -20.47 -22.79 16.84
CA THR A 168 -19.68 -22.03 15.87
C THR A 168 -18.64 -22.91 15.17
N GLY A 169 -17.99 -23.82 15.90
CA GLY A 169 -17.02 -24.77 15.34
C GLY A 169 -17.64 -25.76 14.36
N VAL A 170 -18.83 -26.32 14.68
CA VAL A 170 -19.54 -27.20 13.75
C VAL A 170 -20.03 -26.41 12.53
N SER A 171 -20.56 -25.20 12.70
CA SER A 171 -20.91 -24.33 11.57
C SER A 171 -19.69 -23.98 10.72
N PHE A 172 -18.52 -23.79 11.34
CA PHE A 172 -17.25 -23.57 10.63
C PHE A 172 -16.87 -24.76 9.77
N LEU A 173 -16.94 -25.98 10.29
CA LEU A 173 -16.64 -27.18 9.52
C LEU A 173 -17.59 -27.33 8.33
N LEU A 174 -18.89 -27.08 8.53
CA LEU A 174 -19.88 -27.14 7.44
C LEU A 174 -19.61 -26.10 6.35
N VAL A 175 -19.32 -24.84 6.71
CA VAL A 175 -19.05 -23.81 5.71
C VAL A 175 -17.72 -24.05 5.01
N ARG A 176 -16.65 -24.36 5.77
CA ARG A 176 -15.30 -24.54 5.23
C ARG A 176 -15.18 -25.75 4.31
N PHE A 177 -15.75 -26.89 4.70
CA PHE A 177 -15.54 -28.17 4.02
C PHE A 177 -16.73 -28.63 3.18
N ILE A 178 -17.91 -28.03 3.34
CA ILE A 178 -19.08 -28.37 2.51
C ILE A 178 -19.49 -27.19 1.63
N LEU A 179 -19.79 -26.03 2.23
CA LEU A 179 -20.37 -24.92 1.48
C LEU A 179 -19.40 -24.33 0.45
N ILE A 180 -18.16 -24.01 0.84
CA ILE A 180 -17.15 -23.43 -0.06
C ILE A 180 -16.76 -24.38 -1.21
N PRO A 181 -16.40 -25.66 -0.97
CA PRO A 181 -15.94 -26.52 -2.06
C PRO A 181 -17.06 -27.01 -3.00
N PHE A 182 -18.28 -27.21 -2.51
CA PHE A 182 -19.37 -27.79 -3.32
C PHE A 182 -20.35 -26.76 -3.89
N THR A 183 -20.27 -25.48 -3.49
CA THR A 183 -21.14 -24.42 -4.01
C THR A 183 -20.33 -23.22 -4.49
N ASN A 184 -20.99 -22.25 -5.12
CA ASN A 184 -20.36 -21.02 -5.57
C ASN A 184 -20.17 -19.95 -4.46
N PHE A 185 -20.34 -20.28 -3.18
CA PHE A 185 -20.19 -19.36 -2.04
C PHE A 185 -18.74 -18.88 -1.89
N ASN A 186 -18.54 -17.56 -1.76
CA ASN A 186 -17.21 -16.94 -1.68
C ASN A 186 -17.06 -16.11 -0.40
N ILE A 187 -15.96 -16.33 0.32
CA ILE A 187 -15.62 -15.62 1.56
C ILE A 187 -14.83 -14.34 1.31
N THR A 188 -14.07 -14.24 0.21
CA THR A 188 -13.28 -13.04 -0.08
C THR A 188 -14.16 -11.81 -0.37
N GLY A 189 -15.35 -12.00 -0.95
CA GLY A 189 -16.31 -10.89 -1.15
C GLY A 189 -16.96 -10.39 0.14
N LEU A 190 -17.00 -11.21 1.20
CA LEU A 190 -17.51 -10.80 2.51
C LEU A 190 -16.61 -9.73 3.15
N GLU A 191 -15.30 -9.78 2.93
CA GLU A 191 -14.33 -8.82 3.47
C GLU A 191 -14.65 -7.38 3.02
N PHE A 192 -14.97 -7.20 1.72
CA PHE A 192 -15.35 -5.91 1.15
C PHE A 192 -16.68 -5.38 1.73
N MET A 193 -17.70 -6.24 1.89
CA MET A 193 -18.95 -5.84 2.53
C MET A 193 -18.74 -5.44 4.01
N TYR A 194 -17.89 -6.17 4.74
CA TYR A 194 -17.58 -5.85 6.13
C TYR A 194 -16.79 -4.54 6.25
N GLU A 195 -15.86 -4.25 5.34
CA GLU A 195 -15.13 -2.99 5.27
C GLU A 195 -16.09 -1.79 5.06
N ASP A 196 -17.06 -1.91 4.15
CA ASP A 196 -18.07 -0.87 3.88
C ASP A 196 -19.11 -0.72 5.00
N PHE A 197 -19.55 -1.81 5.64
CA PHE A 197 -20.45 -1.74 6.80
C PHE A 197 -19.74 -1.20 8.05
N ALA A 198 -18.45 -1.50 8.26
CA ALA A 198 -17.66 -0.97 9.37
C ALA A 198 -17.39 0.53 9.25
N THR A 199 -17.03 0.97 8.05
CA THR A 199 -16.77 2.38 7.77
C THR A 199 -18.03 3.23 7.89
N SER A 200 -19.21 2.68 7.58
CA SER A 200 -20.49 3.40 7.62
C SER A 200 -21.18 3.41 8.99
N PHE A 201 -21.17 2.30 9.76
CA PHE A 201 -21.91 2.21 11.04
C PHE A 201 -21.06 2.42 12.30
N LEU A 202 -19.74 2.16 12.29
CA LEU A 202 -18.89 2.27 13.50
C LEU A 202 -18.15 3.63 13.59
N ALA A 203 -18.05 4.38 12.50
CA ALA A 203 -17.32 5.66 12.46
C ALA A 203 -18.08 6.84 13.10
N SER A 204 -19.33 6.63 13.54
CA SER A 204 -20.18 7.73 14.03
C SER A 204 -20.78 7.42 15.40
N PRO A 205 -20.41 8.17 16.47
CA PRO A 205 -21.07 8.13 17.77
C PRO A 205 -22.61 8.19 17.71
N LYS A 206 -23.15 8.73 16.62
CA LYS A 206 -24.59 8.80 16.33
C LYS A 206 -25.27 7.42 16.34
N VAL A 207 -24.61 6.36 15.87
CA VAL A 207 -25.21 5.00 15.84
C VAL A 207 -25.46 4.47 17.23
N TYR A 208 -24.53 4.67 18.17
CA TYR A 208 -24.70 4.29 19.58
C TYR A 208 -25.82 5.08 20.24
N ILE A 209 -25.87 6.39 19.98
CA ILE A 209 -26.91 7.28 20.53
C ILE A 209 -28.29 6.82 20.05
N VAL A 210 -28.47 6.57 18.75
CA VAL A 210 -29.75 6.08 18.20
C VAL A 210 -30.12 4.73 18.79
N LEU A 211 -29.20 3.76 18.77
CA LEU A 211 -29.47 2.41 19.28
C LEU A 211 -29.89 2.43 20.76
N LEU A 212 -29.16 3.15 21.61
CA LEU A 212 -29.44 3.22 23.05
C LEU A 212 -30.72 4.01 23.34
N THR A 213 -30.93 5.15 22.68
CA THR A 213 -32.10 6.00 22.90
C THR A 213 -33.38 5.28 22.49
N VAL A 214 -33.39 4.63 21.32
CA VAL A 214 -34.56 3.89 20.85
C VAL A 214 -34.79 2.64 21.69
N ALA A 215 -33.74 1.91 22.08
CA ALA A 215 -33.87 0.74 22.97
C ALA A 215 -34.41 1.12 24.35
N PHE A 216 -33.95 2.25 24.90
CA PHE A 216 -34.44 2.81 26.16
C PHE A 216 -35.92 3.18 26.07
N LEU A 217 -36.29 3.93 25.02
CA LEU A 217 -37.67 4.32 24.78
C LEU A 217 -38.57 3.10 24.59
N ALA A 218 -38.11 2.08 23.87
CA ALA A 218 -38.83 0.82 23.68
C ALA A 218 -39.04 0.04 25.00
N SER A 219 -38.02 0.00 25.89
CA SER A 219 -38.18 -0.57 27.24
C SER A 219 -39.20 0.23 28.06
N TYR A 220 -39.06 1.56 28.09
CA TYR A 220 -39.92 2.45 28.87
C TYR A 220 -41.40 2.35 28.44
N LEU A 221 -41.68 2.45 27.14
CA LEU A 221 -43.04 2.40 26.61
C LEU A 221 -43.67 1.01 26.75
N ASN A 222 -42.85 -0.05 26.66
CA ASN A 222 -43.34 -1.40 26.95
C ASN A 222 -43.79 -1.54 28.41
N ARG A 223 -43.03 -0.98 29.37
CA ARG A 223 -43.39 -1.05 30.80
C ARG A 223 -44.60 -0.19 31.13
N ARG A 224 -44.72 1.02 30.55
CA ARG A 224 -45.79 1.98 30.86
C ARG A 224 -47.11 1.67 30.16
N TYR A 225 -47.09 1.33 28.88
CA TYR A 225 -48.29 1.16 28.05
C TYR A 225 -48.57 -0.31 27.69
N GLY A 226 -47.74 -1.25 28.13
CA GLY A 226 -47.86 -2.67 27.76
C GLY A 226 -47.58 -2.95 26.28
N TRP A 227 -47.02 -1.98 25.55
CA TRP A 227 -46.76 -2.11 24.11
C TRP A 227 -45.73 -3.20 23.83
N GLU A 228 -46.05 -4.20 23.01
CA GLU A 228 -45.19 -5.36 22.81
C GLU A 228 -44.47 -5.39 21.46
N TYR A 229 -43.13 -5.41 21.51
CA TYR A 229 -42.25 -5.42 20.32
C TYR A 229 -41.39 -6.68 20.17
N ASN A 230 -41.61 -7.69 21.02
CA ASN A 230 -40.78 -8.91 21.08
C ASN A 230 -39.26 -8.68 21.19
N GLY A 231 -38.89 -7.74 22.06
CA GLY A 231 -37.50 -7.37 22.31
C GLY A 231 -37.22 -5.94 21.91
N ILE A 232 -36.49 -5.23 22.76
CA ILE A 232 -36.18 -3.81 22.56
C ILE A 232 -35.24 -3.56 21.37
N ILE A 233 -34.59 -4.61 20.85
CA ILE A 233 -33.68 -4.56 19.71
C ILE A 233 -34.42 -4.25 18.40
N ILE A 234 -35.63 -4.79 18.20
CA ILE A 234 -36.35 -4.66 16.92
C ILE A 234 -36.64 -3.17 16.62
N PRO A 235 -37.26 -2.39 17.53
CA PRO A 235 -37.39 -0.95 17.34
C PRO A 235 -36.04 -0.24 17.20
N ALA A 236 -35.03 -0.62 18.00
CA ALA A 236 -33.71 0.01 17.99
C ALA A 236 -32.97 -0.16 16.65
N LEU A 237 -33.07 -1.35 16.04
CA LEU A 237 -32.57 -1.60 14.69
C LEU A 237 -33.34 -0.79 13.65
N PHE A 238 -34.67 -0.67 13.76
CA PHE A 238 -35.43 0.21 12.87
C PHE A 238 -35.01 1.68 13.00
N GLY A 239 -34.69 2.13 14.20
CA GLY A 239 -34.19 3.48 14.43
C GLY A 239 -32.91 3.79 13.65
N LEU A 240 -32.00 2.81 13.53
CA LEU A 240 -30.76 2.94 12.76
C LEU A 240 -30.99 3.11 11.26
N ILE A 241 -32.07 2.54 10.73
CA ILE A 241 -32.39 2.52 9.29
C ILE A 241 -33.38 3.64 8.96
N TRP A 242 -33.70 4.51 9.91
CA TRP A 242 -34.72 5.53 9.68
C TRP A 242 -34.39 6.44 8.48
N HIS A 243 -33.10 6.61 8.20
CA HIS A 243 -32.61 7.35 7.03
C HIS A 243 -32.80 6.62 5.69
N GLN A 244 -33.20 5.34 5.70
CA GLN A 244 -33.49 4.51 4.52
C GLN A 244 -34.94 3.97 4.59
N PRO A 245 -35.96 4.83 4.40
CA PRO A 245 -37.36 4.47 4.62
C PRO A 245 -37.83 3.30 3.74
N LEU A 246 -37.28 3.18 2.52
CA LEU A 246 -37.58 2.08 1.62
C LEU A 246 -37.20 0.71 2.22
N LYS A 247 -36.09 0.62 2.95
CA LYS A 247 -35.70 -0.64 3.60
C LYS A 247 -36.63 -1.04 4.73
N VAL A 248 -37.18 -0.07 5.46
CA VAL A 248 -38.20 -0.31 6.48
C VAL A 248 -39.43 -0.96 5.83
N VAL A 249 -39.88 -0.41 4.69
CA VAL A 249 -41.01 -0.94 3.92
C VAL A 249 -40.70 -2.35 3.40
N PHE A 250 -39.55 -2.56 2.76
CA PHE A 250 -39.17 -3.88 2.25
C PHE A 250 -39.08 -4.93 3.37
N SER A 251 -38.58 -4.58 4.56
CA SER A 251 -38.59 -5.48 5.73
C SER A 251 -39.99 -5.91 6.14
N PHE A 252 -40.97 -5.01 6.12
CA PHE A 252 -42.37 -5.34 6.44
C PHE A 252 -43.04 -6.17 5.34
N VAL A 253 -42.83 -5.80 4.08
CA VAL A 253 -43.35 -6.56 2.93
C VAL A 253 -42.80 -7.99 2.96
N GLU A 254 -41.49 -8.15 3.15
CA GLU A 254 -40.86 -9.45 3.28
C GLU A 254 -41.43 -10.24 4.46
N ALA A 255 -41.61 -9.62 5.62
CA ALA A 255 -42.20 -10.27 6.79
C ALA A 255 -43.64 -10.78 6.52
N VAL A 256 -44.48 -9.97 5.88
CA VAL A 256 -45.85 -10.36 5.52
C VAL A 256 -45.84 -11.51 4.52
N MET A 257 -44.98 -11.46 3.50
CA MET A 257 -44.83 -12.54 2.53
C MET A 257 -44.41 -13.86 3.20
N VAL A 258 -43.44 -13.80 4.12
CA VAL A 258 -43.01 -14.98 4.89
C VAL A 258 -44.15 -15.56 5.72
N VAL A 259 -44.98 -14.74 6.37
CA VAL A 259 -46.15 -15.21 7.14
C VAL A 259 -47.18 -15.88 6.24
N ILE A 260 -47.51 -15.27 5.09
CA ILE A 260 -48.49 -15.83 4.15
C ILE A 260 -48.02 -17.19 3.65
N ILE A 261 -46.75 -17.31 3.26
CA ILE A 261 -46.16 -18.56 2.81
C ILE A 261 -46.15 -19.59 3.95
N ALA A 262 -45.77 -19.19 5.17
CA ALA A 262 -45.75 -20.07 6.33
C ALA A 262 -47.14 -20.63 6.66
N LEU A 263 -48.20 -19.80 6.62
CA LEU A 263 -49.58 -20.23 6.80
C LEU A 263 -50.02 -21.22 5.72
N GLY A 264 -49.56 -21.04 4.48
CA GLY A 264 -49.77 -22.00 3.39
C GLY A 264 -49.06 -23.33 3.64
N VAL A 265 -47.78 -23.29 4.04
CA VAL A 265 -46.95 -24.48 4.29
C VAL A 265 -47.49 -25.30 5.46
N ILE A 266 -47.94 -24.67 6.54
CA ILE A 266 -48.51 -25.36 7.72
C ILE A 266 -49.83 -26.08 7.37
N ARG A 267 -50.55 -25.64 6.34
CA ARG A 267 -51.79 -26.30 5.87
C ARG A 267 -51.54 -27.52 4.97
N LEU A 268 -50.28 -27.80 4.58
CA LEU A 268 -49.96 -28.96 3.77
C LEU A 268 -50.21 -30.27 4.55
N PRO A 269 -50.75 -31.33 3.90
CA PRO A 269 -51.14 -32.57 4.58
C PRO A 269 -49.98 -33.26 5.29
N VAL A 270 -48.75 -33.07 4.83
CA VAL A 270 -47.54 -33.64 5.43
C VAL A 270 -47.13 -32.94 6.73
N ILE A 271 -47.46 -31.65 6.87
CA ILE A 271 -46.96 -30.78 7.95
C ILE A 271 -48.06 -30.49 9.00
N LYS A 272 -49.34 -30.63 8.60
CA LYS A 272 -50.51 -30.33 9.43
C LYS A 272 -50.52 -31.09 10.76
N ASP A 273 -50.02 -32.33 10.77
CA ASP A 273 -50.00 -33.19 11.96
C ASP A 273 -48.69 -33.09 12.77
N MET A 274 -47.74 -32.24 12.32
CA MET A 274 -46.46 -32.04 13.02
C MET A 274 -46.58 -30.93 14.08
N THR A 275 -46.06 -31.18 15.29
CA THR A 275 -45.95 -30.16 16.34
C THR A 275 -44.78 -29.20 16.04
N ILE A 276 -45.12 -28.01 15.55
CA ILE A 276 -44.16 -26.94 15.21
C ILE A 276 -44.10 -25.91 16.34
N GLU A 277 -43.32 -26.23 17.37
CA GLU A 277 -43.05 -25.35 18.50
C GLU A 277 -41.54 -25.11 18.72
N GLY A 278 -41.21 -24.08 19.49
CA GLY A 278 -39.82 -23.75 19.86
C GLY A 278 -38.89 -23.53 18.66
N ALA A 279 -37.76 -24.24 18.63
CA ALA A 279 -36.74 -24.12 17.59
C ALA A 279 -37.25 -24.56 16.20
N ARG A 280 -38.18 -25.53 16.12
CA ARG A 280 -38.76 -25.98 14.84
C ARG A 280 -39.52 -24.87 14.15
N LYS A 281 -40.26 -24.07 14.92
CA LYS A 281 -40.98 -22.89 14.40
C LYS A 281 -40.00 -21.87 13.83
N LEU A 282 -38.95 -21.51 14.56
CA LEU A 282 -37.98 -20.53 14.08
C LEU A 282 -37.29 -21.03 12.80
N LEU A 283 -36.86 -22.30 12.78
CA LEU A 283 -36.22 -22.91 11.61
C LEU A 283 -37.12 -22.88 10.37
N LEU A 284 -38.43 -23.11 10.51
CA LEU A 284 -39.40 -23.00 9.41
C LEU A 284 -39.42 -21.59 8.80
N PHE A 285 -39.59 -20.56 9.63
CA PHE A 285 -39.67 -19.18 9.16
C PHE A 285 -38.35 -18.71 8.54
N PHE A 286 -37.20 -19.13 9.10
CA PHE A 286 -35.88 -18.84 8.53
C PHE A 286 -35.68 -19.48 7.17
N ASN A 287 -36.12 -20.74 6.99
CA ASN A 287 -36.04 -21.41 5.68
C ASN A 287 -36.92 -20.73 4.62
N ILE A 288 -38.14 -20.33 4.99
CA ILE A 288 -39.04 -19.63 4.08
C ILE A 288 -38.45 -18.27 3.67
N SER A 289 -37.94 -17.49 4.62
CA SER A 289 -37.30 -16.20 4.34
C SER A 289 -36.04 -16.36 3.49
N PHE A 290 -35.19 -17.37 3.78
CA PHE A 290 -34.01 -17.66 2.99
C PHE A 290 -34.35 -18.07 1.55
N LEU A 291 -35.36 -18.94 1.37
CA LEU A 291 -35.84 -19.37 0.06
C LEU A 291 -36.43 -18.20 -0.74
N LEU A 292 -37.20 -17.32 -0.09
CA LEU A 292 -37.74 -16.11 -0.71
C LEU A 292 -36.62 -15.20 -1.24
N LYS A 293 -35.56 -14.99 -0.45
CA LYS A 293 -34.37 -14.23 -0.88
C LYS A 293 -33.64 -14.91 -2.03
N LEU A 294 -33.50 -16.23 -1.98
CA LEU A 294 -32.86 -16.99 -3.06
C LEU A 294 -33.62 -16.81 -4.39
N ILE A 295 -34.95 -16.93 -4.37
CA ILE A 295 -35.80 -16.74 -5.54
C ILE A 295 -35.74 -15.29 -6.02
N LEU A 296 -35.88 -14.32 -5.11
CA LEU A 296 -35.85 -12.90 -5.43
C LEU A 296 -34.50 -12.48 -6.04
N GLY A 297 -33.38 -12.99 -5.50
CA GLY A 297 -32.05 -12.70 -6.02
C GLY A 297 -31.84 -13.22 -7.44
N HIS A 298 -32.28 -14.45 -7.74
CA HIS A 298 -32.23 -14.98 -9.11
C HIS A 298 -33.19 -14.24 -10.06
N ALA A 299 -34.36 -13.83 -9.58
CA ALA A 299 -35.30 -13.03 -10.37
C ALA A 299 -34.72 -11.64 -10.70
N LEU A 300 -34.13 -10.94 -9.73
CA LEU A 300 -33.56 -9.61 -9.94
C LEU A 300 -32.37 -9.62 -10.90
N ILE A 301 -31.51 -10.64 -10.84
CA ILE A 301 -30.43 -10.81 -11.84
C ILE A 301 -31.01 -10.90 -13.25
N ARG A 302 -32.15 -11.57 -13.42
CA ARG A 302 -32.77 -11.77 -14.73
C ARG A 302 -33.52 -10.54 -15.24
N TYR A 303 -34.21 -9.82 -14.35
CA TYR A 303 -35.13 -8.74 -14.75
C TYR A 303 -34.58 -7.33 -14.53
N ALA A 304 -33.56 -7.14 -13.69
CA ALA A 304 -33.01 -5.83 -13.33
C ALA A 304 -31.48 -5.88 -13.07
N PRO A 305 -30.64 -6.18 -14.09
CA PRO A 305 -29.21 -6.46 -13.92
C PRO A 305 -28.37 -5.25 -13.47
N TYR A 306 -28.89 -4.03 -13.60
CA TYR A 306 -28.20 -2.79 -13.23
C TYR A 306 -28.48 -2.32 -11.79
N THR A 307 -29.27 -3.07 -11.02
CA THR A 307 -29.64 -2.71 -9.64
C THR A 307 -28.91 -3.57 -8.62
N GLN A 308 -28.52 -2.97 -7.49
CA GLN A 308 -27.94 -3.74 -6.39
C GLN A 308 -29.03 -4.60 -5.74
N ILE A 309 -28.88 -5.93 -5.82
CA ILE A 309 -29.87 -6.91 -5.33
C ILE A 309 -30.13 -6.73 -3.82
N THR A 310 -29.10 -6.34 -3.07
CA THR A 310 -29.15 -6.12 -1.62
C THR A 310 -30.09 -4.99 -1.19
N ASP A 311 -30.41 -4.03 -2.08
CA ASP A 311 -31.31 -2.92 -1.76
C ASP A 311 -32.78 -3.34 -1.68
N TYR A 312 -33.14 -4.43 -2.35
CA TYR A 312 -34.49 -4.99 -2.36
C TYR A 312 -34.74 -6.01 -1.25
N TYR A 313 -33.69 -6.42 -0.52
CA TYR A 313 -33.84 -7.27 0.65
C TYR A 313 -34.26 -6.43 1.85
N GLY A 314 -35.12 -7.02 2.70
CA GLY A 314 -35.40 -6.43 4.00
C GLY A 314 -34.11 -6.21 4.80
N PHE A 315 -34.05 -5.10 5.53
CA PHE A 315 -32.90 -4.78 6.34
C PHE A 315 -32.62 -5.86 7.38
N GLY A 316 -31.36 -6.26 7.45
CA GLY A 316 -30.90 -7.28 8.37
C GLY A 316 -31.37 -8.67 7.96
N TYR A 317 -30.51 -9.64 8.20
CA TYR A 317 -30.76 -11.03 7.83
C TYR A 317 -31.83 -11.72 8.69
N LEU A 318 -32.30 -11.09 9.78
CA LEU A 318 -33.28 -11.68 10.73
C LEU A 318 -34.53 -10.85 10.93
N LEU A 319 -34.47 -9.53 10.70
CA LEU A 319 -35.53 -8.61 11.13
C LEU A 319 -36.88 -8.99 10.50
N PRO A 320 -36.97 -9.25 9.17
CA PRO A 320 -38.22 -9.69 8.56
C PRO A 320 -38.72 -11.02 9.13
N THR A 321 -37.82 -11.98 9.36
CA THR A 321 -38.15 -13.30 9.88
C THR A 321 -38.65 -13.25 11.33
N LEU A 322 -38.02 -12.45 12.20
CA LEU A 322 -38.42 -12.29 13.60
C LEU A 322 -39.77 -11.58 13.72
N ILE A 323 -40.03 -10.60 12.84
CA ILE A 323 -41.34 -9.97 12.73
C ILE A 323 -42.36 -11.01 12.26
N ALA A 324 -42.06 -11.78 11.23
CA ALA A 324 -42.96 -12.81 10.69
C ALA A 324 -43.38 -13.85 11.74
N VAL A 325 -42.42 -14.39 12.50
CA VAL A 325 -42.69 -15.33 13.60
C VAL A 325 -43.65 -14.70 14.62
N LYS A 326 -43.53 -13.40 14.87
CA LYS A 326 -44.38 -12.71 15.85
C LYS A 326 -45.75 -12.33 15.36
N VAL A 327 -45.85 -11.93 14.10
CA VAL A 327 -47.14 -11.75 13.43
C VAL A 327 -47.92 -13.06 13.49
N PHE A 328 -47.26 -14.19 13.25
CA PHE A 328 -47.85 -15.51 13.35
C PHE A 328 -48.32 -15.84 14.78
N ASP A 329 -47.50 -15.58 15.80
CA ASP A 329 -47.85 -15.84 17.20
C ASP A 329 -49.08 -15.04 17.70
N LYS A 330 -49.26 -13.81 17.21
CA LYS A 330 -50.25 -12.85 17.76
C LYS A 330 -51.45 -12.57 16.86
N GLY A 331 -51.42 -13.00 15.60
CA GLY A 331 -52.51 -12.80 14.64
C GLY A 331 -52.82 -11.34 14.25
N THR A 332 -52.03 -10.35 14.69
CA THR A 332 -52.30 -8.91 14.47
C THR A 332 -51.08 -8.17 13.87
N PRO A 333 -50.79 -8.34 12.56
CA PRO A 333 -49.60 -7.78 11.91
C PRO A 333 -49.51 -6.25 11.98
N LEU A 334 -50.60 -5.56 11.62
CA LEU A 334 -50.59 -4.10 11.49
C LEU A 334 -50.32 -3.41 12.83
N ARG A 335 -50.94 -3.89 13.92
CA ARG A 335 -50.79 -3.26 15.24
C ARG A 335 -49.36 -3.36 15.74
N LEU A 336 -48.74 -4.54 15.64
CA LEU A 336 -47.36 -4.74 16.07
C LEU A 336 -46.37 -3.94 15.22
N GLY A 337 -46.59 -3.87 13.91
CA GLY A 337 -45.76 -3.11 12.99
C GLY A 337 -45.80 -1.60 13.25
N VAL A 338 -47.01 -1.04 13.34
CA VAL A 338 -47.22 0.40 13.57
C VAL A 338 -46.56 0.87 14.86
N VAL A 339 -46.77 0.16 15.98
CA VAL A 339 -46.19 0.59 17.26
C VAL A 339 -44.65 0.46 17.24
N THR A 340 -44.10 -0.56 16.57
CA THR A 340 -42.65 -0.71 16.41
C THR A 340 -42.04 0.45 15.61
N VAL A 341 -42.67 0.82 14.48
CA VAL A 341 -42.23 1.93 13.62
C VAL A 341 -42.37 3.27 14.34
N GLN A 342 -43.47 3.48 15.09
CA GLN A 342 -43.68 4.71 15.87
C GLN A 342 -42.59 4.90 16.93
N VAL A 343 -42.26 3.85 17.68
CA VAL A 343 -41.18 3.93 18.69
C VAL A 343 -39.83 4.18 18.03
N ALA A 344 -39.54 3.51 16.92
CA ALA A 344 -38.32 3.75 16.15
C ALA A 344 -38.23 5.20 15.67
N PHE A 345 -39.32 5.75 15.12
CA PHE A 345 -39.39 7.12 14.64
C PHE A 345 -39.14 8.15 15.74
N VAL A 346 -39.92 8.06 16.82
CA VAL A 346 -39.82 8.99 17.95
C VAL A 346 -38.43 8.88 18.60
N GLY A 347 -37.93 7.65 18.80
CA GLY A 347 -36.62 7.42 19.35
C GLY A 347 -35.49 7.98 18.47
N SER A 348 -35.59 7.86 17.14
CA SER A 348 -34.61 8.43 16.21
C SER A 348 -34.63 9.96 16.22
N ILE A 349 -35.80 10.60 16.34
CA ILE A 349 -35.88 12.06 16.50
C ILE A 349 -35.18 12.51 17.79
N ILE A 350 -35.51 11.86 18.92
CA ILE A 350 -34.87 12.17 20.21
C ILE A 350 -33.37 11.95 20.13
N ALA A 351 -32.92 10.86 19.51
CA ALA A 351 -31.49 10.58 19.31
C ALA A 351 -30.80 11.64 18.45
N CYS A 352 -31.45 12.14 17.40
CA CYS A 352 -30.95 13.26 16.60
C CYS A 352 -30.83 14.55 17.42
N ILE A 353 -31.83 14.85 18.27
CA ILE A 353 -31.80 16.02 19.16
C ILE A 353 -30.66 15.89 20.16
N ILE A 354 -30.48 14.72 20.80
CA ILE A 354 -29.37 14.45 21.72
C ILE A 354 -28.03 14.60 20.98
N GLY A 355 -27.89 13.95 19.83
CA GLY A 355 -26.68 14.00 19.02
C GLY A 355 -26.32 15.42 18.56
N TYR A 356 -27.30 16.23 18.18
CA TYR A 356 -27.09 17.64 17.83
C TYR A 356 -26.79 18.50 19.07
N SER A 357 -27.48 18.27 20.19
CA SER A 357 -27.23 18.97 21.45
C SER A 357 -25.81 18.74 21.98
N MET A 358 -25.24 17.55 21.76
CA MET A 358 -23.83 17.29 22.08
C MET A 358 -22.86 18.12 21.24
N THR A 359 -23.26 18.65 20.08
CA THR A 359 -22.43 19.59 19.30
C THR A 359 -22.46 21.02 19.84
N LEU A 360 -23.47 21.36 20.66
CA LEU A 360 -23.61 22.66 21.33
C LEU A 360 -22.83 22.73 22.65
N LEU A 361 -22.39 21.59 23.20
CA LEU A 361 -21.48 21.60 24.34
C LEU A 361 -20.19 22.30 23.90
N PRO A 362 -19.73 23.35 24.62
CA PRO A 362 -18.42 23.94 24.38
C PRO A 362 -17.42 22.81 24.38
N ARG A 363 -16.64 22.66 23.29
CA ARG A 363 -15.45 21.82 23.31
C ARG A 363 -14.53 22.42 24.34
N SER A 364 -14.70 22.01 25.60
CA SER A 364 -13.80 22.37 26.67
C SER A 364 -12.43 21.96 26.20
N GLN A 365 -11.55 22.95 26.14
CA GLN A 365 -10.12 22.78 26.05
C GLN A 365 -9.67 21.92 27.23
N TYR A 366 -9.84 20.60 27.13
CA TYR A 366 -8.87 19.68 27.69
C TYR A 366 -7.67 19.69 26.72
N ASP A 367 -7.11 20.88 26.53
CA ASP A 367 -5.70 21.02 26.24
C ASP A 367 -5.03 20.43 27.48
N THR A 368 -4.66 19.15 27.42
CA THR A 368 -3.41 18.76 28.06
C THR A 368 -2.41 19.83 27.63
N PRO A 369 -1.72 20.53 28.57
CA PRO A 369 -0.78 21.57 28.20
C PRO A 369 0.10 20.99 27.12
N ARG A 370 -0.05 21.53 25.91
CA ARG A 370 0.71 21.09 24.75
C ARG A 370 2.14 21.36 25.16
N THR A 371 2.86 20.31 25.52
CA THR A 371 4.30 20.42 25.67
C THR A 371 4.73 20.90 24.31
N ALA A 372 5.15 22.16 24.24
CA ALA A 372 5.85 22.69 23.09
C ALA A 372 7.13 21.87 22.98
N THR A 373 7.02 20.68 22.39
CA THR A 373 8.13 20.06 21.71
C THR A 373 8.50 21.13 20.70
N ASN A 374 9.64 21.78 20.90
CA ASN A 374 10.12 22.87 20.06
C ASN A 374 9.83 22.52 18.61
N ALA A 375 8.74 23.07 18.05
CA ALA A 375 8.45 22.89 16.65
C ALA A 375 9.66 23.49 15.95
N PRO A 376 10.32 22.76 15.03
CA PRO A 376 11.45 23.31 14.32
C PRO A 376 11.00 24.66 13.77
N SER A 377 11.75 25.71 14.11
CA SER A 377 11.61 27.02 13.47
C SER A 377 11.53 26.81 11.97
N VAL A 378 10.75 27.62 11.25
CA VAL A 378 10.80 27.62 9.78
C VAL A 378 12.25 27.70 9.38
N SER A 379 12.81 26.58 8.92
CA SER A 379 14.08 26.61 8.24
C SER A 379 13.76 27.31 6.93
N VAL A 380 14.09 28.60 6.86
CA VAL A 380 14.16 29.28 5.58
C VAL A 380 15.32 28.62 4.88
N ASP A 381 15.01 27.68 4.01
CA ASP A 381 16.03 26.94 3.30
C ASP A 381 16.52 27.81 2.16
N THR A 382 17.83 28.00 2.04
CA THR A 382 18.44 28.79 0.96
C THR A 382 18.46 28.03 -0.38
N ILE A 383 17.91 26.82 -0.38
CA ILE A 383 17.90 25.88 -1.49
C ILE A 383 16.70 26.19 -2.42
N THR A 384 16.85 25.91 -3.71
CA THR A 384 15.76 26.10 -4.69
C THR A 384 14.62 25.09 -4.46
N LEU A 385 13.40 25.42 -4.91
CA LEU A 385 12.27 24.49 -4.81
C LEU A 385 12.56 23.12 -5.48
N VAL A 386 13.28 23.14 -6.61
CA VAL A 386 13.62 21.93 -7.36
C VAL A 386 14.55 21.04 -6.57
N ASP A 387 15.59 21.60 -5.97
CA ASP A 387 16.55 20.82 -5.20
C ASP A 387 15.92 20.27 -3.91
N HIS A 388 15.07 21.07 -3.25
CA HIS A 388 14.31 20.61 -2.08
C HIS A 388 13.43 19.40 -2.39
N LEU A 389 12.61 19.50 -3.45
CA LEU A 389 11.69 18.41 -3.82
C LEU A 389 12.41 17.17 -4.33
N ASN A 390 13.59 17.30 -4.94
CA ASN A 390 14.39 16.15 -5.31
C ASN A 390 14.95 15.41 -4.07
N ASN A 391 15.32 16.14 -3.00
CA ASN A 391 15.66 15.52 -1.72
C ASN A 391 14.44 14.78 -1.12
N CYS A 392 13.24 15.37 -1.20
CA CYS A 392 12.01 14.70 -0.81
C CYS A 392 11.75 13.43 -1.64
N LYS A 393 12.00 13.48 -2.96
CA LYS A 393 11.90 12.30 -3.84
C LYS A 393 12.80 11.19 -3.35
N GLN A 394 14.07 11.45 -3.03
CA GLN A 394 14.96 10.44 -2.47
C GLN A 394 14.39 9.80 -1.19
N PHE A 395 13.77 10.59 -0.30
CA PHE A 395 13.10 10.07 0.89
C PHE A 395 11.90 9.17 0.57
N MET A 396 11.10 9.52 -0.45
CA MET A 396 9.94 8.72 -0.90
C MET A 396 10.31 7.32 -1.41
N TYR A 397 11.56 7.07 -1.82
CA TYR A 397 11.99 5.72 -2.22
C TYR A 397 11.94 4.68 -1.09
N LYS A 398 11.81 5.11 0.18
CA LYS A 398 11.45 4.22 1.29
C LYS A 398 10.09 3.53 1.08
N GLY A 399 9.20 4.15 0.30
CA GLY A 399 7.87 3.65 -0.10
C GLY A 399 7.86 2.46 -1.04
N LEU A 400 9.02 2.07 -1.57
CA LEU A 400 9.16 0.90 -2.42
C LEU A 400 9.08 -0.42 -1.64
N HIS A 401 9.25 -0.39 -0.33
CA HIS A 401 9.12 -1.58 0.50
C HIS A 401 7.64 -1.98 0.68
N PRO A 402 7.27 -3.26 0.45
CA PRO A 402 5.93 -3.76 0.72
C PRO A 402 5.54 -3.49 2.18
N GLY A 403 4.32 -3.00 2.41
CA GLY A 403 3.84 -2.68 3.76
C GLY A 403 4.39 -1.39 4.37
N SER A 404 5.14 -0.57 3.62
CA SER A 404 5.72 0.69 4.14
C SER A 404 4.70 1.83 4.30
N PHE A 405 3.49 1.69 3.74
CA PHE A 405 2.43 2.69 3.90
C PHE A 405 1.65 2.47 5.19
N THR A 406 1.57 3.52 6.00
CA THR A 406 0.83 3.50 7.26
C THR A 406 -0.55 4.13 7.08
N VAL A 407 -1.61 3.36 7.38
CA VAL A 407 -2.99 3.85 7.25
C VAL A 407 -3.28 4.89 8.34
N PRO A 408 -3.72 6.11 7.97
CA PRO A 408 -4.01 7.16 8.95
C PRO A 408 -5.31 6.89 9.72
N ILE A 409 -5.36 7.31 10.99
CA ILE A 409 -6.59 7.23 11.81
C ILE A 409 -7.47 8.46 11.55
N ASP A 410 -8.79 8.35 11.78
CA ASP A 410 -9.76 9.46 11.67
C ASP A 410 -9.39 10.73 12.47
N ARG A 411 -8.65 10.61 13.58
CA ARG A 411 -8.14 11.79 14.31
C ARG A 411 -7.05 12.49 13.50
N GLU A 412 -6.08 11.74 12.99
CA GLU A 412 -4.97 12.26 12.18
C GLU A 412 -5.49 12.87 10.88
N MET A 413 -6.47 12.22 10.24
CA MET A 413 -7.11 12.72 9.03
C MET A 413 -7.86 14.04 9.25
N ARG A 414 -8.62 14.15 10.35
CA ARG A 414 -9.31 15.40 10.71
C ARG A 414 -8.33 16.52 11.07
N GLN A 415 -7.25 16.17 11.76
CA GLN A 415 -6.19 17.13 12.11
C GLN A 415 -5.47 17.65 10.86
N PHE A 416 -5.21 16.77 9.89
CA PHE A 416 -4.65 17.15 8.60
C PHE A 416 -5.63 18.02 7.79
N GLU A 417 -6.92 17.66 7.75
CA GLU A 417 -7.98 18.46 7.10
C GLU A 417 -8.09 19.87 7.73
N GLU A 418 -8.03 19.96 9.06
CA GLU A 418 -8.03 21.23 9.80
C GLU A 418 -6.81 22.09 9.46
N ALA A 419 -5.61 21.50 9.47
CA ALA A 419 -4.37 22.18 9.10
C ALA A 419 -4.44 22.75 7.66
N LEU A 420 -4.90 21.95 6.69
CA LEU A 420 -5.06 22.40 5.32
C LEU A 420 -6.12 23.49 5.17
N THR A 421 -7.22 23.42 5.91
CA THR A 421 -8.27 24.45 5.88
C THR A 421 -7.73 25.80 6.36
N ILE A 422 -6.86 25.80 7.37
CA ILE A 422 -6.17 27.01 7.84
C ILE A 422 -5.22 27.53 6.76
N LEU A 423 -4.41 26.65 6.17
CA LEU A 423 -3.45 27.03 5.12
C LEU A 423 -4.12 27.54 3.85
N LYS A 424 -5.29 27.02 3.51
CA LYS A 424 -6.09 27.45 2.36
C LYS A 424 -6.41 28.95 2.40
N GLY A 425 -6.59 29.51 3.60
CA GLY A 425 -6.88 30.92 3.82
C GLY A 425 -5.66 31.82 4.02
N VAL A 426 -4.44 31.27 3.93
CA VAL A 426 -3.19 32.04 4.04
C VAL A 426 -2.76 32.48 2.64
N THR A 427 -2.62 33.79 2.44
CA THR A 427 -2.20 34.39 1.15
C THR A 427 -0.91 35.19 1.26
N ASP A 428 -0.40 35.42 2.47
CA ASP A 428 0.87 36.12 2.71
C ASP A 428 1.61 35.49 3.91
N ASN A 429 2.94 35.50 3.86
CA ASN A 429 3.84 35.05 4.93
C ASN A 429 3.68 35.90 6.22
N ARG A 430 2.99 37.06 6.13
CA ARG A 430 2.69 37.95 7.27
C ARG A 430 1.58 37.43 8.20
N ASP A 431 0.82 36.41 7.80
CA ASP A 431 -0.19 35.73 8.64
C ASP A 431 0.45 34.77 9.66
N GLY A 432 1.48 35.24 10.38
CA GLY A 432 2.36 34.43 11.21
C GLY A 432 1.62 33.58 12.26
N ARG A 433 0.49 34.06 12.79
CA ARG A 433 -0.31 33.31 13.77
C ARG A 433 -1.06 32.11 13.18
N ARG A 434 -1.64 32.26 11.98
CA ARG A 434 -2.35 31.16 11.29
C ARG A 434 -1.37 30.14 10.76
N LEU A 435 -0.26 30.60 10.18
CA LEU A 435 0.84 29.75 9.76
C LEU A 435 1.38 28.95 10.95
N GLN A 436 1.68 29.59 12.08
CA GLN A 436 2.18 28.87 13.26
C GLN A 436 1.18 27.80 13.75
N LEU A 437 -0.11 28.12 13.82
CA LEU A 437 -1.12 27.16 14.25
C LEU A 437 -1.21 25.95 13.30
N ALA A 438 -1.15 26.18 11.98
CA ALA A 438 -1.10 25.08 11.01
C ALA A 438 0.18 24.25 11.15
N ARG A 439 1.33 24.87 11.43
CA ARG A 439 2.60 24.16 11.68
C ARG A 439 2.54 23.30 12.92
N ASP A 440 1.96 23.79 14.00
CA ASP A 440 1.81 23.01 15.23
C ASP A 440 0.96 21.75 14.98
N LEU A 441 -0.14 21.89 14.23
CA LEU A 441 -1.00 20.76 13.84
C LEU A 441 -0.27 19.76 12.93
N LEU A 442 0.54 20.24 11.98
CA LEU A 442 1.31 19.40 11.06
C LEU A 442 2.52 18.73 11.74
N GLY A 443 3.17 19.42 12.68
CA GLY A 443 4.29 18.90 13.45
C GLY A 443 3.87 17.73 14.36
N GLU A 444 2.69 17.79 14.97
CA GLU A 444 2.09 16.66 15.70
C GLU A 444 1.86 15.43 14.80
N LEU A 445 1.59 15.66 13.51
CA LEU A 445 1.45 14.62 12.49
C LEU A 445 2.80 14.15 11.90
N GLN A 446 3.93 14.68 12.40
CA GLN A 446 5.29 14.42 11.90
C GLN A 446 5.52 14.95 10.47
N PHE A 447 4.80 15.99 10.06
CA PHE A 447 5.12 16.77 8.87
C PHE A 447 6.05 17.95 9.21
N ASP A 448 7.14 18.08 8.47
CA ASP A 448 7.96 19.27 8.44
C ASP A 448 7.40 20.28 7.45
N THR A 449 7.42 21.55 7.85
CA THR A 449 6.96 22.67 7.04
C THR A 449 8.11 23.62 6.77
N VAL A 450 8.43 23.79 5.49
CA VAL A 450 9.60 24.57 5.02
C VAL A 450 9.10 25.67 4.10
N LEU A 451 9.53 26.91 4.34
CA LEU A 451 9.28 28.04 3.45
C LEU A 451 10.47 28.19 2.51
N ILE A 452 10.20 28.16 1.21
CA ILE A 452 11.20 28.16 0.14
C ILE A 452 10.95 29.36 -0.77
N GLU A 453 12.01 30.08 -1.14
CA GLU A 453 11.99 31.24 -2.05
C GLU A 453 10.98 32.35 -1.65
N ASP A 454 10.64 32.46 -0.35
CA ASP A 454 9.58 33.35 0.18
C ASP A 454 8.25 33.27 -0.61
N ARG A 455 7.96 32.09 -1.17
CA ARG A 455 6.82 31.86 -2.06
C ARG A 455 6.15 30.52 -1.82
N TYR A 456 6.94 29.45 -1.69
CA TYR A 456 6.43 28.09 -1.62
C TYR A 456 6.48 27.57 -0.19
N LEU A 457 5.33 27.14 0.33
CA LEU A 457 5.24 26.40 1.58
C LEU A 457 5.23 24.90 1.25
N SER A 458 6.31 24.21 1.57
CA SER A 458 6.46 22.77 1.38
C SER A 458 6.14 22.02 2.68
N ILE A 459 5.30 20.98 2.58
CA ILE A 459 4.83 20.13 3.66
C ILE A 459 5.28 18.70 3.35
N ASN A 460 6.24 18.20 4.12
CA ASN A 460 6.92 16.93 3.85
C ASN A 460 6.95 16.06 5.09
N GLU A 461 6.97 14.74 4.92
CA GLU A 461 7.19 13.84 6.05
C GLU A 461 8.61 14.02 6.62
N SER A 462 8.70 14.12 7.94
CA SER A 462 9.94 14.49 8.63
C SER A 462 11.00 13.36 8.66
N THR A 463 10.80 12.38 9.53
CA THR A 463 11.84 11.39 9.91
C THR A 463 11.36 9.95 9.70
N ASN A 464 10.17 9.63 10.18
CA ASN A 464 9.53 8.34 9.98
C ASN A 464 8.68 8.36 8.72
N TYR A 465 9.10 7.57 7.73
CA TYR A 465 8.36 7.39 6.50
C TYR A 465 7.04 6.65 6.79
N ARG A 466 5.92 7.31 6.46
CA ARG A 466 4.53 6.85 6.58
C ARG A 466 3.85 6.70 5.23
N GLY A 467 4.40 7.33 4.18
CA GLY A 467 3.92 7.25 2.79
C GLY A 467 2.67 8.10 2.51
N TRP A 468 2.45 9.13 3.32
CA TRP A 468 1.36 10.10 3.23
C TRP A 468 1.56 11.13 2.12
N GLY A 469 2.80 11.42 1.74
CA GLY A 469 3.12 12.23 0.55
C GLY A 469 3.80 13.56 0.82
N THR A 470 3.89 14.34 -0.24
CA THR A 470 4.56 15.65 -0.26
C THR A 470 3.61 16.67 -0.87
N TYR A 471 3.45 17.81 -0.22
CA TYR A 471 2.54 18.87 -0.65
C TYR A 471 3.27 20.21 -0.72
N VAL A 472 3.00 20.99 -1.75
CA VAL A 472 3.54 22.35 -1.92
C VAL A 472 2.39 23.30 -2.17
N ILE A 473 2.40 24.44 -1.49
CA ILE A 473 1.41 25.51 -1.66
C ILE A 473 2.17 26.78 -2.09
N ASP A 474 1.78 27.36 -3.23
CA ASP A 474 2.26 28.65 -3.69
C ASP A 474 1.43 29.77 -3.05
N LEU A 475 2.05 30.53 -2.14
CA LEU A 475 1.37 31.61 -1.43
C LEU A 475 1.04 32.80 -2.34
N LYS A 476 1.72 32.95 -3.49
CA LYS A 476 1.54 34.08 -4.42
C LYS A 476 0.49 33.81 -5.51
N SER A 477 0.03 32.56 -5.65
CA SER A 477 -0.90 32.15 -6.72
C SER A 477 -2.17 31.48 -6.17
N PRO A 478 -2.96 32.14 -5.29
CA PRO A 478 -4.08 31.50 -4.58
C PRO A 478 -5.22 31.03 -5.49
N GLU A 479 -5.38 31.61 -6.68
CA GLU A 479 -6.43 31.27 -7.66
C GLU A 479 -5.95 30.27 -8.74
N GLY A 480 -4.68 29.84 -8.68
CA GLY A 480 -4.10 28.92 -9.65
C GLY A 480 -4.74 27.52 -9.60
N CYS A 481 -4.48 26.71 -10.63
CA CYS A 481 -4.91 25.31 -10.62
C CYS A 481 -4.12 24.48 -9.58
N ILE A 482 -4.62 23.29 -9.27
CA ILE A 482 -3.93 22.32 -8.40
C ILE A 482 -3.37 21.22 -9.28
N VAL A 483 -2.08 20.94 -9.14
CA VAL A 483 -1.40 19.85 -9.83
C VAL A 483 -1.35 18.64 -8.91
N GLU A 484 -1.86 17.50 -9.37
CA GLU A 484 -1.91 16.26 -8.60
C GLU A 484 -1.12 15.14 -9.26
N VAL A 485 -0.25 14.47 -8.48
CA VAL A 485 0.57 13.34 -8.93
C VAL A 485 0.26 12.12 -8.05
N PRO A 486 -0.76 11.32 -8.40
CA PRO A 486 -1.24 10.21 -7.57
C PRO A 486 -0.33 8.97 -7.60
N ALA A 487 0.53 8.84 -8.63
CA ALA A 487 1.28 7.62 -8.93
C ALA A 487 2.78 7.91 -9.14
N SER A 488 3.35 8.78 -8.30
CA SER A 488 4.72 9.32 -8.41
C SER A 488 5.82 8.24 -8.52
N LEU A 489 5.65 7.11 -7.82
CA LEU A 489 6.60 5.99 -7.77
C LEU A 489 6.27 4.84 -8.74
N ASP A 490 5.07 4.83 -9.33
CA ASP A 490 4.63 3.80 -10.28
C ASP A 490 4.76 4.26 -11.74
N GLU A 491 4.57 5.55 -11.98
CA GLU A 491 4.58 6.17 -13.30
C GLU A 491 5.84 7.03 -13.45
N TRP A 492 6.75 6.59 -14.33
CA TRP A 492 8.09 7.17 -14.50
C TRP A 492 8.09 8.69 -14.71
N SER A 493 8.87 9.39 -13.90
CA SER A 493 9.09 10.85 -13.88
C SER A 493 7.84 11.73 -13.79
N THR A 494 6.72 11.18 -13.29
CA THR A 494 5.51 11.96 -13.05
C THR A 494 5.68 12.96 -11.90
N PHE A 495 6.56 12.66 -10.94
CA PHE A 495 6.94 13.58 -9.86
C PHE A 495 7.48 14.91 -10.40
N GLU A 496 8.55 14.85 -11.18
CA GLU A 496 9.20 16.02 -11.77
C GLU A 496 8.28 16.72 -12.77
N THR A 497 7.51 15.95 -13.53
CA THR A 497 6.51 16.51 -14.45
C THR A 497 5.46 17.34 -13.69
N GLY A 498 5.01 16.88 -12.53
CA GLY A 498 4.12 17.67 -11.67
C GLY A 498 4.75 18.97 -11.18
N LEU A 499 6.03 18.93 -10.81
CA LEU A 499 6.80 20.12 -10.43
C LEU A 499 6.98 21.10 -11.60
N ALA A 500 7.24 20.59 -12.81
CA ALA A 500 7.32 21.41 -14.01
C ALA A 500 5.99 22.14 -14.26
N LEU A 501 4.87 21.42 -14.19
CA LEU A 501 3.54 21.99 -14.40
C LEU A 501 3.12 22.96 -13.30
N LEU A 502 3.57 22.76 -12.05
CA LEU A 502 3.41 23.75 -10.97
C LEU A 502 3.99 25.11 -11.39
N ARG A 503 5.16 25.12 -12.04
CA ARG A 503 5.80 26.35 -12.53
C ARG A 503 5.14 26.89 -13.80
N VAL A 504 4.87 26.03 -14.78
CA VAL A 504 4.28 26.44 -16.08
C VAL A 504 2.92 27.09 -15.89
N PHE A 505 2.05 26.51 -15.07
CA PHE A 505 0.72 27.06 -14.83
C PHE A 505 0.66 28.12 -13.72
N ASN A 506 1.77 28.41 -13.04
CA ASN A 506 1.77 29.11 -11.75
C ASN A 506 0.67 28.55 -10.83
N ALA A 507 0.69 27.23 -10.66
CA ALA A 507 -0.37 26.51 -9.97
C ALA A 507 -0.37 26.88 -8.47
N ARG A 508 -1.57 26.87 -7.86
CA ARG A 508 -1.76 27.16 -6.44
C ARG A 508 -1.06 26.13 -5.55
N ALA A 509 -1.10 24.87 -5.97
CA ALA A 509 -0.55 23.79 -5.18
C ALA A 509 -0.12 22.59 -6.02
N LEU A 510 0.80 21.82 -5.46
CA LEU A 510 1.23 20.52 -5.95
C LEU A 510 1.00 19.47 -4.86
N ALA A 511 0.28 18.40 -5.18
CA ALA A 511 0.12 17.24 -4.31
C ALA A 511 0.78 16.03 -4.93
N VAL A 512 1.65 15.36 -4.19
CA VAL A 512 2.35 14.15 -4.62
C VAL A 512 2.08 13.03 -3.64
N ALA A 513 1.60 11.90 -4.15
CA ALA A 513 1.46 10.68 -3.34
C ALA A 513 2.84 10.14 -2.90
N GLY A 514 2.96 9.74 -1.64
CA GLY A 514 4.24 9.31 -1.07
C GLY A 514 4.61 7.86 -1.33
N SER A 515 3.63 7.00 -1.64
CA SER A 515 3.79 5.56 -1.79
C SER A 515 3.29 5.06 -3.15
N LYS A 516 3.60 3.79 -3.48
CA LYS A 516 3.02 3.15 -4.66
C LYS A 516 1.55 2.82 -4.42
N LEU A 517 0.78 2.80 -5.49
CA LEU A 517 -0.63 2.44 -5.44
C LEU A 517 -0.85 1.04 -4.82
N ALA A 518 0.10 0.11 -5.02
CA ALA A 518 0.06 -1.25 -4.50
C ALA A 518 1.17 -1.54 -3.46
N THR A 519 1.61 -0.55 -2.68
CA THR A 519 2.57 -0.77 -1.57
C THR A 519 2.03 -1.76 -0.53
N ASN A 520 0.74 -1.66 -0.18
CA ASN A 520 0.10 -2.60 0.73
C ASN A 520 -0.74 -3.64 -0.05
N PRO A 521 -0.70 -4.94 0.30
CA PRO A 521 -1.44 -5.99 -0.41
C PRO A 521 -2.97 -5.77 -0.45
N ASP A 522 -3.52 -5.12 0.58
CA ASP A 522 -4.93 -4.75 0.72
C ASP A 522 -5.34 -3.51 -0.10
N GLN A 523 -4.40 -2.93 -0.86
CA GLN A 523 -4.54 -1.69 -1.62
C GLN A 523 -4.90 -0.47 -0.76
N SER A 524 -4.62 -0.49 0.55
CA SER A 524 -4.85 0.67 1.44
C SER A 524 -4.00 1.89 1.07
N SER A 525 -2.86 1.68 0.39
CA SER A 525 -2.00 2.74 -0.18
C SER A 525 -2.53 3.33 -1.49
N ASN A 526 -3.58 2.77 -2.09
CA ASN A 526 -4.08 3.19 -3.39
C ASN A 526 -4.89 4.49 -3.30
N VAL A 527 -4.23 5.63 -3.47
CA VAL A 527 -4.84 6.96 -3.39
C VAL A 527 -5.93 7.23 -4.44
N LEU A 528 -5.93 6.48 -5.56
CA LEU A 528 -6.94 6.61 -6.62
C LEU A 528 -8.23 5.86 -6.31
N MET A 529 -8.20 4.89 -5.39
CA MET A 529 -9.35 4.04 -5.07
C MET A 529 -9.87 4.26 -3.66
N ARG A 530 -9.00 4.64 -2.72
CA ARG A 530 -9.33 4.71 -1.30
C ARG A 530 -9.53 6.17 -0.85
N PRO A 531 -10.70 6.52 -0.28
CA PRO A 531 -10.95 7.88 0.20
C PRO A 531 -10.16 8.24 1.46
N ARG A 532 -9.67 7.24 2.20
CA ARG A 532 -8.97 7.41 3.49
C ARG A 532 -7.47 7.61 3.30
N THR A 533 -7.09 8.59 2.48
CA THR A 533 -5.68 8.94 2.27
C THR A 533 -5.48 10.45 2.44
N PRO A 534 -4.34 10.91 2.99
CA PRO A 534 -4.04 12.34 3.12
C PRO A 534 -4.05 13.03 1.74
N PHE A 535 -3.65 12.31 0.68
CA PHE A 535 -3.75 12.76 -0.70
C PHE A 535 -5.20 13.09 -1.11
N HIS A 536 -6.17 12.23 -0.79
CA HIS A 536 -7.58 12.50 -1.07
C HIS A 536 -8.16 13.63 -0.20
N VAL A 537 -7.74 13.75 1.06
CA VAL A 537 -8.14 14.89 1.92
C VAL A 537 -7.61 16.19 1.36
N PHE A 538 -6.36 16.21 0.91
CA PHE A 538 -5.77 17.38 0.25
C PHE A 538 -6.57 17.79 -0.98
N HIS A 539 -6.88 16.82 -1.86
CA HIS A 539 -7.75 17.03 -3.00
C HIS A 539 -9.07 17.66 -2.56
N LYS A 540 -9.81 17.05 -1.63
CA LYS A 540 -11.12 17.54 -1.19
C LYS A 540 -11.09 18.97 -0.61
N VAL A 541 -10.07 19.32 0.17
CA VAL A 541 -9.98 20.65 0.82
C VAL A 541 -9.60 21.73 -0.19
N MET A 542 -8.63 21.43 -1.05
CA MET A 542 -8.07 22.40 -1.98
C MET A 542 -8.88 22.52 -3.27
N ASN A 543 -9.58 21.46 -3.69
CA ASN A 543 -10.34 21.42 -4.93
C ASN A 543 -11.48 22.44 -4.96
N GLU A 544 -11.30 23.48 -5.79
CA GLU A 544 -12.30 24.50 -6.11
C GLU A 544 -12.81 24.35 -7.56
N GLY A 545 -12.76 23.12 -8.11
CA GLY A 545 -13.07 22.85 -9.51
C GLY A 545 -11.97 23.35 -10.46
N ASN A 546 -10.71 23.30 -10.02
CA ASN A 546 -9.55 23.74 -10.80
C ASN A 546 -8.37 22.77 -10.64
N VAL A 547 -8.56 21.50 -11.02
CA VAL A 547 -7.58 20.42 -10.76
C VAL A 547 -7.09 19.83 -12.07
N ILE A 548 -5.77 19.68 -12.18
CA ILE A 548 -5.10 18.90 -13.22
C ILE A 548 -4.29 17.77 -12.59
N GLN A 549 -4.58 16.54 -12.99
CA GLN A 549 -3.89 15.35 -12.51
C GLN A 549 -2.91 14.85 -13.57
N VAL A 550 -1.64 14.69 -13.19
CA VAL A 550 -0.55 14.30 -14.09
C VAL A 550 -0.39 12.80 -14.06
N ARG A 551 -0.44 12.17 -15.24
CA ARG A 551 -0.34 10.72 -15.41
C ARG A 551 0.67 10.35 -16.48
N GLY A 552 1.32 9.20 -16.30
CA GLY A 552 2.27 8.63 -17.26
C GLY A 552 1.73 7.38 -17.93
N TYR A 553 1.86 7.28 -19.25
CA TYR A 553 1.55 6.04 -19.96
C TYR A 553 2.43 4.87 -19.50
N SER A 554 1.78 3.74 -19.26
CA SER A 554 2.42 2.46 -18.90
C SER A 554 1.73 1.32 -19.64
N GLN A 555 2.44 0.21 -19.87
CA GLN A 555 1.84 -0.96 -20.53
C GLN A 555 0.55 -1.45 -19.83
N LYS A 556 0.49 -1.35 -18.50
CA LYS A 556 -0.67 -1.75 -17.69
C LYS A 556 -1.86 -0.79 -17.90
N ASN A 557 -1.61 0.51 -17.93
CA ASN A 557 -2.66 1.53 -18.01
C ASN A 557 -3.16 1.72 -19.44
N ASN A 558 -2.28 1.64 -20.46
CA ASN A 558 -2.64 1.85 -21.87
C ASN A 558 -3.73 0.88 -22.33
N ARG A 559 -3.63 -0.40 -21.94
CA ARG A 559 -4.62 -1.44 -22.29
C ARG A 559 -6.02 -1.12 -21.74
N ARG A 560 -6.09 -0.45 -20.59
CA ARG A 560 -7.35 -0.13 -19.92
C ARG A 560 -7.92 1.20 -20.41
N LEU A 561 -7.07 2.22 -20.55
CA LEU A 561 -7.46 3.57 -20.97
C LEU A 561 -8.16 3.57 -22.34
N PHE A 562 -7.58 2.89 -23.34
CA PHE A 562 -8.07 2.90 -24.73
C PHE A 562 -9.03 1.75 -25.07
N ARG A 563 -9.42 0.90 -24.10
CA ARG A 563 -10.23 -0.31 -24.36
C ARG A 563 -11.58 -0.01 -25.02
N ASN A 564 -12.17 1.14 -24.72
CA ASN A 564 -13.54 1.49 -25.14
C ASN A 564 -13.59 2.45 -26.33
N ILE A 565 -12.45 2.95 -26.82
CA ILE A 565 -12.41 4.06 -27.80
C ILE A 565 -12.05 3.55 -29.20
N SER A 566 -11.16 2.56 -29.28
CA SER A 566 -10.80 1.94 -30.55
C SER A 566 -11.75 0.78 -30.83
N GLY A 567 -12.83 1.03 -31.59
CA GLY A 567 -13.78 0.02 -32.06
C GLY A 567 -13.11 -1.14 -32.83
N GLY A 568 -12.58 -2.11 -32.09
CA GLY A 568 -12.10 -3.40 -32.58
C GLY A 568 -10.81 -3.41 -33.41
N LYS A 569 -10.17 -2.27 -33.71
CA LYS A 569 -8.97 -2.24 -34.56
C LYS A 569 -7.95 -1.21 -34.06
N ASN A 570 -7.11 -1.59 -33.10
CA ASN A 570 -5.65 -1.36 -33.14
C ASN A 570 -4.95 -1.89 -31.88
N ILE A 571 -3.94 -2.71 -32.17
CA ILE A 571 -2.81 -3.26 -31.41
C ILE A 571 -2.80 -3.04 -29.88
N VAL A 572 -3.02 -4.16 -29.19
CA VAL A 572 -2.76 -4.37 -27.77
C VAL A 572 -1.29 -4.05 -27.45
N GLY A 573 -1.02 -2.94 -26.75
CA GLY A 573 0.23 -2.75 -26.00
C GLY A 573 1.23 -1.71 -26.50
N THR A 574 1.01 -1.05 -27.64
CA THR A 574 1.88 0.07 -28.05
C THR A 574 1.46 1.37 -27.35
N PRO A 575 2.41 2.14 -26.79
CA PRO A 575 2.11 3.45 -26.24
C PRO A 575 1.65 4.42 -27.34
N PRO A 576 0.71 5.34 -27.03
CA PRO A 576 0.28 6.34 -27.99
C PRO A 576 1.46 7.25 -28.39
N SER A 577 1.42 7.74 -29.63
CA SER A 577 2.45 8.62 -30.18
C SER A 577 2.35 10.06 -29.67
N HIS A 578 1.16 10.48 -29.22
CA HIS A 578 0.91 11.82 -28.68
C HIS A 578 0.43 11.76 -27.23
N SER A 579 0.67 12.85 -26.50
CA SER A 579 0.10 13.07 -25.17
C SER A 579 -1.39 13.39 -25.28
N SER A 580 -2.18 13.04 -24.25
CA SER A 580 -3.62 13.28 -24.26
C SER A 580 -4.12 13.97 -22.99
N LEU A 581 -5.19 14.74 -23.13
CA LEU A 581 -5.84 15.45 -22.05
C LEU A 581 -7.31 15.00 -21.96
N TRP A 582 -7.70 14.47 -20.81
CA TRP A 582 -9.05 13.95 -20.56
C TRP A 582 -9.79 14.88 -19.62
N VAL A 583 -10.81 15.55 -20.13
CA VAL A 583 -11.52 16.62 -19.39
C VAL A 583 -12.87 16.12 -18.92
N LYS A 584 -13.11 16.19 -17.59
CA LYS A 584 -14.41 15.90 -17.01
C LYS A 584 -15.29 17.15 -17.08
N ASN A 585 -16.26 17.14 -17.99
CA ASN A 585 -17.33 18.13 -18.14
C ASN A 585 -16.87 19.54 -18.56
N ARG A 586 -16.01 20.20 -17.77
CA ARG A 586 -15.48 21.54 -18.03
C ARG A 586 -13.97 21.59 -17.79
N MET A 587 -13.26 22.34 -18.64
CA MET A 587 -11.83 22.63 -18.50
C MET A 587 -11.54 23.35 -17.16
N PRO A 588 -10.49 22.97 -16.42
CA PRO A 588 -10.02 23.74 -15.26
C PRO A 588 -9.59 25.15 -15.70
N ILE A 589 -10.03 26.19 -14.97
CA ILE A 589 -9.81 27.61 -15.35
C ILE A 589 -8.32 27.97 -15.38
N GLY A 590 -7.52 27.38 -14.49
CA GLY A 590 -6.08 27.64 -14.40
C GLY A 590 -5.24 26.83 -15.38
N VAL A 591 -5.84 26.00 -16.24
CA VAL A 591 -5.11 25.24 -17.27
C VAL A 591 -5.25 25.97 -18.60
N VAL A 592 -4.18 26.65 -19.01
CA VAL A 592 -4.11 27.44 -20.24
C VAL A 592 -3.43 26.60 -21.32
N LEU A 593 -4.15 26.18 -22.35
CA LEU A 593 -3.64 25.29 -23.40
C LEU A 593 -2.48 25.93 -24.18
N GLU A 594 -2.53 27.25 -24.38
CA GLU A 594 -1.48 28.02 -25.04
C GLU A 594 -0.13 27.89 -24.32
N THR A 595 -0.13 27.74 -22.98
CA THR A 595 1.12 27.55 -22.22
C THR A 595 1.73 26.17 -22.46
N LEU A 596 0.94 25.15 -22.80
CA LEU A 596 1.45 23.83 -23.15
C LEU A 596 1.96 23.80 -24.59
N GLU A 597 1.31 24.52 -25.50
CA GLU A 597 1.79 24.70 -26.88
C GLU A 597 3.12 25.47 -26.93
N GLN A 598 3.31 26.46 -26.05
CA GLN A 598 4.58 27.19 -25.92
C GLN A 598 5.76 26.30 -25.48
N VAL A 599 5.49 25.15 -24.85
CA VAL A 599 6.49 24.17 -24.43
C VAL A 599 6.56 22.99 -25.42
N ASP A 600 6.05 23.18 -26.64
CA ASP A 600 6.07 22.21 -27.75
C ASP A 600 5.42 20.85 -27.42
N ILE A 601 4.37 20.86 -26.58
CA ILE A 601 3.61 19.65 -26.24
C ILE A 601 2.32 19.61 -27.05
N SER A 602 2.28 18.76 -28.09
CA SER A 602 1.05 18.47 -28.85
C SER A 602 0.11 17.57 -28.04
N LEU A 603 -1.17 17.95 -27.91
CA LEU A 603 -2.15 17.24 -27.09
C LEU A 603 -3.39 16.78 -27.86
N ASP A 604 -3.74 15.51 -27.70
CA ASP A 604 -5.05 14.97 -28.08
C ASP A 604 -6.06 15.24 -26.96
N ILE A 605 -7.04 16.12 -27.21
CA ILE A 605 -8.03 16.52 -26.21
C ILE A 605 -9.28 15.64 -26.30
N HIS A 606 -9.62 14.98 -25.19
CA HIS A 606 -10.82 14.17 -25.03
C HIS A 606 -11.78 14.82 -24.04
N TRP A 607 -12.98 15.18 -24.51
CA TRP A 607 -14.06 15.75 -23.68
C TRP A 607 -14.88 14.67 -22.95
N VAL A 608 -14.18 13.69 -22.40
CA VAL A 608 -14.74 12.59 -21.60
C VAL A 608 -13.78 12.27 -20.46
N PRO A 609 -14.27 11.82 -19.29
CA PRO A 609 -13.41 11.33 -18.24
C PRO A 609 -12.61 10.11 -18.71
N ALA A 610 -11.38 9.97 -18.20
CA ALA A 610 -10.59 8.76 -18.41
C ALA A 610 -11.33 7.52 -17.89
N SER A 611 -11.15 6.37 -18.55
CA SER A 611 -11.86 5.12 -18.22
C SER A 611 -11.28 4.35 -17.02
N LEU A 612 -10.28 4.92 -16.34
CA LEU A 612 -9.62 4.33 -15.18
C LEU A 612 -10.31 4.81 -13.89
N PRO A 613 -10.43 3.95 -12.87
CA PRO A 613 -11.09 4.34 -11.64
C PRO A 613 -10.23 5.37 -10.89
N ASN A 614 -10.88 6.46 -10.47
CA ASN A 614 -10.23 7.62 -9.90
C ASN A 614 -11.19 8.39 -8.98
N ILE A 615 -11.03 8.24 -7.67
CA ILE A 615 -11.92 8.84 -6.68
C ILE A 615 -11.85 10.37 -6.67
N GLN A 616 -10.70 10.96 -7.00
CA GLN A 616 -10.56 12.43 -7.14
C GLN A 616 -11.40 12.94 -8.31
N GLN A 617 -11.39 12.20 -9.43
CA GLN A 617 -12.27 12.47 -10.55
C GLN A 617 -13.74 12.31 -10.17
N ASP A 618 -14.12 11.23 -9.48
CA ASP A 618 -15.52 10.96 -9.10
C ASP A 618 -16.09 12.00 -8.13
N THR A 619 -15.28 12.45 -7.16
CA THR A 619 -15.68 13.44 -6.16
C THR A 619 -15.72 14.89 -6.71
N SER A 620 -15.00 15.17 -7.79
CA SER A 620 -15.04 16.47 -8.47
C SER A 620 -16.29 16.62 -9.34
N ALA A 621 -17.13 17.62 -9.06
CA ALA A 621 -18.34 17.86 -9.88
C ALA A 621 -18.02 18.40 -11.29
N PHE A 622 -17.03 19.29 -11.40
CA PHE A 622 -16.58 19.92 -12.64
C PHE A 622 -15.11 20.37 -12.50
N GLY A 623 -14.47 20.78 -13.60
CA GLY A 623 -13.17 21.43 -13.56
C GLY A 623 -12.02 20.50 -13.15
N PHE A 624 -12.10 19.24 -13.56
CA PHE A 624 -11.10 18.21 -13.33
C PHE A 624 -10.61 17.68 -14.67
N ALA A 625 -9.30 17.64 -14.87
CA ALA A 625 -8.69 17.08 -16.07
C ALA A 625 -7.52 16.14 -15.73
N GLU A 626 -7.38 15.05 -16.50
CA GLU A 626 -6.21 14.17 -16.42
C GLU A 626 -5.30 14.40 -17.64
N LEU A 627 -4.06 14.79 -17.39
CA LEU A 627 -3.03 15.00 -18.40
C LEU A 627 -2.13 13.76 -18.46
N TRP A 628 -2.28 12.99 -19.54
CA TRP A 628 -1.53 11.77 -19.80
C TRP A 628 -0.39 12.04 -20.78
N LEU A 629 0.84 12.04 -20.26
CA LEU A 629 2.01 12.43 -21.04
C LEU A 629 2.78 11.21 -21.56
N THR A 630 3.38 11.34 -22.74
CA THR A 630 4.36 10.39 -23.29
C THR A 630 5.72 10.53 -22.58
N ARG A 631 6.61 9.55 -22.77
CA ARG A 631 7.97 9.63 -22.21
C ARG A 631 8.81 10.72 -22.88
N SER A 632 8.61 11.01 -24.16
CA SER A 632 9.29 12.12 -24.85
C SER A 632 8.88 13.44 -24.24
N ASP A 633 7.58 13.67 -24.08
CA ASP A 633 7.05 14.98 -23.72
C ASP A 633 7.34 15.31 -22.26
N ARG A 634 7.34 14.31 -21.37
CA ARG A 634 7.82 14.49 -19.98
C ARG A 634 9.29 14.91 -19.93
N ARG A 635 10.15 14.27 -20.74
CA ARG A 635 11.58 14.64 -20.79
C ARG A 635 11.77 16.05 -21.31
N HIS A 636 11.07 16.40 -22.38
CA HIS A 636 11.14 17.72 -22.98
C HIS A 636 10.64 18.81 -22.00
N LEU A 637 9.52 18.55 -21.31
CA LEU A 637 9.00 19.44 -20.29
C LEU A 637 10.00 19.66 -19.15
N MET A 638 10.63 18.58 -18.66
CA MET A 638 11.64 18.68 -17.60
C MET A 638 12.90 19.43 -18.04
N SER A 639 13.39 19.17 -19.25
CA SER A 639 14.60 19.80 -19.80
C SER A 639 14.42 21.29 -20.09
N THR A 640 13.20 21.73 -20.40
CA THR A 640 12.90 23.13 -20.70
C THR A 640 12.55 23.96 -19.47
N THR A 641 11.95 23.36 -18.44
CA THR A 641 11.35 24.12 -17.32
C THR A 641 12.06 23.96 -15.97
N LEU A 642 12.67 22.81 -15.69
CA LEU A 642 13.26 22.52 -14.38
C LEU A 642 14.78 22.61 -14.37
N TYR A 643 15.39 22.19 -15.47
CA TYR A 643 16.83 22.03 -15.58
C TYR A 643 17.37 22.98 -16.63
N ASP A 644 18.49 23.66 -16.32
CA ASP A 644 19.20 24.43 -17.33
C ASP A 644 19.66 23.49 -18.45
N ASN A 645 19.21 23.77 -19.68
CA ASN A 645 19.38 22.94 -20.87
C ASN A 645 20.83 23.00 -21.42
N LYS A 646 21.83 23.02 -20.53
CA LYS A 646 23.24 22.92 -20.91
C LYS A 646 23.49 21.50 -21.40
N LEU A 647 23.38 21.33 -22.73
CA LEU A 647 23.74 20.10 -23.41
C LEU A 647 25.14 19.67 -22.97
N ILE A 648 25.25 18.46 -22.44
CA ILE A 648 26.54 17.87 -22.11
C ILE A 648 27.26 17.63 -23.43
N GLN A 649 28.38 18.32 -23.61
CA GLN A 649 29.25 18.11 -24.77
C GLN A 649 30.42 17.21 -24.36
N PRO A 650 31.00 16.44 -25.30
CA PRO A 650 32.20 15.67 -25.03
C PRO A 650 33.32 16.64 -24.62
N ASP A 651 33.93 16.39 -23.47
CA ASP A 651 35.11 17.12 -23.06
C ASP A 651 36.27 16.74 -24.01
N ASN A 652 36.63 17.70 -24.86
CA ASN A 652 37.68 17.57 -25.88
C ASN A 652 39.06 18.02 -25.37
N ALA A 653 39.23 18.23 -24.06
CA ALA A 653 40.44 18.76 -23.44
C ALA A 653 41.72 18.18 -24.07
N VAL A 654 42.52 19.06 -24.68
CA VAL A 654 43.77 18.72 -25.35
C VAL A 654 44.87 18.60 -24.28
N LYS A 655 45.16 17.41 -23.78
CA LYS A 655 46.38 17.15 -22.99
C LYS A 655 47.01 15.82 -23.44
N ARG A 656 48.33 15.81 -23.65
CA ARG A 656 49.14 14.83 -24.44
C ARG A 656 48.72 13.34 -24.31
N ILE A 657 47.99 12.90 -25.34
CA ILE A 657 47.95 11.67 -26.17
C ILE A 657 48.37 10.28 -25.63
N ASP A 658 49.15 10.10 -24.56
CA ASP A 658 49.45 8.74 -24.04
C ASP A 658 49.05 8.62 -22.56
N GLY A 659 48.01 7.84 -22.26
CA GLY A 659 47.66 7.48 -20.89
C GLY A 659 46.70 8.43 -20.15
N PHE A 660 46.02 9.37 -20.82
CA PHE A 660 45.19 10.38 -20.12
C PHE A 660 43.96 9.83 -19.38
N LEU A 661 43.29 8.78 -19.89
CA LEU A 661 42.21 8.10 -19.15
C LEU A 661 42.78 7.48 -17.87
N LEU A 662 43.94 6.83 -18.00
CA LEU A 662 44.71 6.31 -16.88
C LEU A 662 45.09 7.43 -15.92
N ASP A 663 45.60 8.57 -16.36
CA ASP A 663 46.03 9.69 -15.51
C ASP A 663 44.86 10.38 -14.80
N ASN A 664 43.70 10.54 -15.45
CA ASN A 664 42.52 11.14 -14.82
C ASN A 664 41.90 10.19 -13.80
N ILE A 665 41.84 8.90 -14.12
CA ILE A 665 41.43 7.85 -13.19
C ILE A 665 42.49 7.70 -12.06
N LEU A 666 43.79 7.76 -12.35
CA LEU A 666 44.88 7.71 -11.35
C LEU A 666 44.87 8.92 -10.43
N LYS A 667 44.51 10.12 -10.93
CA LYS A 667 44.24 11.28 -10.09
C LYS A 667 43.06 11.04 -9.15
N SER A 668 42.06 10.24 -9.54
CA SER A 668 40.96 9.87 -8.65
C SER A 668 41.40 9.00 -7.46
N LYS A 669 42.62 8.45 -7.47
CA LYS A 669 43.22 7.74 -6.31
C LYS A 669 43.30 8.61 -5.06
N THR A 670 43.41 9.94 -5.20
CA THR A 670 43.38 10.87 -4.05
C THR A 670 41.99 11.05 -3.46
N ALA A 671 40.93 10.72 -4.20
CA ALA A 671 39.54 10.79 -3.74
C ALA A 671 39.13 9.57 -2.91
N ILE A 672 39.96 8.52 -2.84
CA ILE A 672 39.66 7.28 -2.13
C ILE A 672 39.90 7.46 -0.62
N ALA A 673 38.93 7.08 0.21
CA ALA A 673 39.06 7.15 1.67
C ALA A 673 40.19 6.25 2.19
N ARG A 674 41.11 6.83 2.95
CA ARG A 674 42.26 6.12 3.54
C ARG A 674 41.84 5.34 4.80
N ALA A 675 42.67 4.37 5.18
CA ALA A 675 42.48 3.59 6.40
C ALA A 675 42.36 4.47 7.66
N GLY A 676 41.41 4.16 8.53
CA GLY A 676 41.23 4.82 9.83
C GLY A 676 40.61 6.23 9.79
N THR A 677 40.18 6.72 8.63
CA THR A 677 39.60 8.07 8.47
C THR A 677 38.16 8.19 8.96
N ASN A 678 37.40 7.09 8.96
CA ASN A 678 35.94 7.07 9.16
C ASN A 678 35.17 8.01 8.20
N HIS A 679 35.71 8.26 7.01
CA HIS A 679 35.07 9.16 6.03
C HIS A 679 34.05 8.45 5.13
N TYR A 680 34.13 7.12 4.98
CA TYR A 680 33.19 6.39 4.13
C TYR A 680 31.79 6.40 4.76
N SER A 681 30.78 6.76 3.98
CA SER A 681 29.39 6.71 4.42
C SER A 681 28.66 5.61 3.65
N PRO A 682 28.21 4.51 4.28
CA PRO A 682 27.47 3.48 3.57
C PRO A 682 26.16 4.05 3.01
N PRO A 683 25.74 3.64 1.80
CA PRO A 683 24.49 4.13 1.20
C PRO A 683 23.28 3.62 1.99
N SER A 684 22.30 4.48 2.24
CA SER A 684 20.99 4.04 2.70
C SER A 684 20.23 3.31 1.58
N LEU A 685 19.21 2.55 1.96
CA LEU A 685 18.45 1.74 1.01
C LEU A 685 17.70 2.59 -0.02
N SER A 686 17.14 3.71 0.42
CA SER A 686 16.46 4.66 -0.45
C SER A 686 17.43 5.35 -1.41
N GLU A 687 18.65 5.66 -0.97
CA GLU A 687 19.72 6.19 -1.84
C GLU A 687 20.12 5.18 -2.92
N ALA A 688 20.33 3.93 -2.54
CA ALA A 688 20.67 2.88 -3.48
C ALA A 688 19.56 2.66 -4.52
N LEU A 689 18.29 2.66 -4.10
CA LEU A 689 17.14 2.51 -4.99
C LEU A 689 16.94 3.72 -5.92
N TYR A 690 17.14 4.93 -5.41
CA TYR A 690 17.11 6.15 -6.23
C TYR A 690 18.22 6.09 -7.29
N PHE A 691 19.45 5.79 -6.88
CA PHE A 691 20.60 5.73 -7.78
C PHE A 691 20.45 4.63 -8.85
N ASP A 692 19.82 3.50 -8.49
CA ASP A 692 19.43 2.46 -9.45
C ASP A 692 18.47 3.00 -10.52
N GLN A 693 17.32 3.50 -10.09
CA GLN A 693 16.18 3.77 -10.98
C GLN A 693 16.30 5.07 -11.76
N GLU A 694 16.91 6.11 -11.18
CA GLU A 694 16.98 7.45 -11.78
C GLU A 694 18.30 7.71 -12.51
N ILE A 695 19.37 7.00 -12.14
CA ILE A 695 20.72 7.26 -12.68
C ILE A 695 21.23 6.05 -13.47
N LEU A 696 21.52 4.93 -12.81
CA LEU A 696 22.28 3.84 -13.44
C LEU A 696 21.49 3.12 -14.54
N ALA A 697 20.27 2.68 -14.26
CA ALA A 697 19.48 1.95 -15.25
C ALA A 697 19.21 2.79 -16.50
N PRO A 698 18.78 4.07 -16.38
CA PRO A 698 18.68 4.97 -17.52
C PRO A 698 19.96 5.15 -18.34
N ILE A 699 21.12 5.29 -17.69
CA ILE A 699 22.40 5.46 -18.38
C ILE A 699 22.75 4.21 -19.18
N PHE A 700 22.58 3.02 -18.61
CA PHE A 700 22.84 1.78 -19.33
C PHE A 700 21.91 1.62 -20.53
N ASP A 701 20.61 1.91 -20.38
CA ASP A 701 19.64 1.89 -21.47
C ASP A 701 20.02 2.86 -22.60
N LEU A 702 20.40 4.10 -22.24
CA LEU A 702 20.89 5.11 -23.19
C LEU A 702 22.16 4.68 -23.91
N SER A 703 23.12 4.11 -23.18
CA SER A 703 24.41 3.68 -23.73
C SER A 703 24.28 2.55 -24.75
N ALA A 704 23.25 1.71 -24.62
CA ALA A 704 23.01 0.56 -25.47
C ALA A 704 22.10 0.87 -26.67
N GLN A 705 21.08 1.71 -26.48
CA GLN A 705 20.01 1.91 -27.48
C GLN A 705 20.11 3.23 -28.25
N ALA A 706 20.68 4.27 -27.63
CA ALA A 706 20.54 5.64 -28.13
C ALA A 706 21.84 6.32 -28.57
N TYR A 707 22.97 5.62 -28.42
CA TYR A 707 24.27 6.10 -28.86
C TYR A 707 24.61 5.50 -30.23
N THR A 708 24.56 6.31 -31.28
CA THR A 708 24.81 5.90 -32.67
C THR A 708 25.75 6.89 -33.37
N ASN A 709 26.63 6.40 -34.25
CA ASN A 709 27.54 7.23 -35.05
C ASN A 709 28.38 8.25 -34.27
N GLY A 710 28.85 7.89 -33.06
CA GLY A 710 29.71 8.79 -32.28
C GLY A 710 28.94 9.93 -31.58
N GLY A 711 27.65 9.78 -31.33
CA GLY A 711 26.85 10.78 -30.63
C GLY A 711 25.53 10.23 -30.10
N PHE A 712 24.85 11.04 -29.29
CA PHE A 712 23.48 10.77 -28.86
C PHE A 712 22.51 11.54 -29.76
N THR A 713 21.33 10.97 -30.00
CA THR A 713 20.22 11.71 -30.63
C THR A 713 19.83 12.92 -29.78
N ALA A 714 19.24 13.97 -30.37
CA ALA A 714 18.89 15.21 -29.66
C ALA A 714 18.06 14.95 -28.39
N GLY A 715 17.00 14.14 -28.47
CA GLY A 715 16.18 13.78 -27.30
C GLY A 715 16.91 12.94 -26.25
N SER A 716 17.95 12.21 -26.64
CA SER A 716 18.81 11.47 -25.69
C SER A 716 19.84 12.37 -25.02
N GLN A 717 20.32 13.42 -25.71
CA GLN A 717 21.20 14.44 -25.11
C GLN A 717 20.46 15.25 -24.03
N GLU A 718 19.21 15.63 -24.28
CA GLU A 718 18.36 16.28 -23.26
C GLU A 718 18.23 15.39 -22.02
N TYR A 719 17.99 14.09 -22.23
CA TYR A 719 17.84 13.16 -21.12
C TYR A 719 19.14 12.96 -20.33
N LEU A 720 20.30 12.98 -21.00
CA LEU A 720 21.59 12.98 -20.31
C LEU A 720 21.80 14.23 -19.47
N GLY A 721 21.36 15.40 -19.96
CA GLY A 721 21.35 16.65 -19.19
C GLY A 721 20.55 16.53 -17.89
N ILE A 722 19.36 15.92 -17.96
CA ILE A 722 18.53 15.62 -16.78
C ILE A 722 19.29 14.71 -15.81
N ILE A 723 19.80 13.56 -16.28
CA ILE A 723 20.54 12.60 -15.45
C ILE A 723 21.77 13.27 -14.79
N SER A 724 22.47 14.16 -15.50
CA SER A 724 23.60 14.91 -14.95
C SER A 724 23.19 15.82 -13.79
N ASN A 725 22.05 16.48 -13.88
CA ASN A 725 21.56 17.30 -12.78
C ASN A 725 21.10 16.45 -11.59
N LEU A 726 20.47 15.30 -11.82
CA LEU A 726 20.15 14.33 -10.75
C LEU A 726 21.41 13.79 -10.08
N CYS A 727 22.49 13.54 -10.84
CA CYS A 727 23.78 13.14 -10.28
C CYS A 727 24.37 14.21 -9.37
N LYS A 728 24.34 15.48 -9.80
CA LYS A 728 24.87 16.62 -9.01
C LYS A 728 24.20 16.73 -7.65
N GLN A 729 22.90 16.46 -7.56
CA GLN A 729 22.15 16.50 -6.30
C GLN A 729 22.64 15.47 -5.27
N ILE A 730 23.12 14.32 -5.73
CA ILE A 730 23.73 13.28 -4.86
C ILE A 730 25.23 13.54 -4.63
N GLY A 731 25.77 14.63 -5.18
CA GLY A 731 27.19 14.99 -5.08
C GLY A 731 28.07 14.27 -6.10
N TYR A 732 27.49 13.73 -7.17
CA TYR A 732 28.20 13.15 -8.31
C TYR A 732 28.29 14.13 -9.48
N GLU A 733 29.44 14.16 -10.15
CA GLU A 733 29.58 14.79 -11.46
C GLU A 733 29.61 13.73 -12.57
N THR A 734 29.00 14.09 -13.70
CA THR A 734 29.01 13.32 -14.93
C THR A 734 30.03 13.92 -15.90
N ILE A 735 30.93 13.10 -16.43
CA ILE A 735 31.88 13.51 -17.46
C ILE A 735 31.64 12.66 -18.70
N TRP A 736 31.35 13.30 -19.83
CA TRP A 736 31.41 12.66 -21.14
C TRP A 736 32.80 12.90 -21.72
N TYR A 737 33.61 11.85 -21.81
CA TYR A 737 34.99 11.91 -22.27
C TYR A 737 35.15 11.21 -23.62
N ARG A 738 35.77 11.89 -24.59
CA ARG A 738 36.11 11.33 -25.91
C ARG A 738 37.62 11.14 -26.03
N HIS A 739 38.04 9.90 -26.23
CA HIS A 739 39.45 9.58 -26.43
C HIS A 739 39.88 9.93 -27.86
N LYS A 740 40.80 10.89 -28.03
CA LYS A 740 41.19 11.40 -29.36
C LYS A 740 41.80 10.37 -30.29
N ALA A 741 42.63 9.46 -29.78
CA ALA A 741 43.35 8.50 -30.63
C ALA A 741 42.47 7.35 -31.11
N THR A 742 41.56 6.86 -30.26
CA THR A 742 40.67 5.73 -30.59
C THR A 742 39.27 6.18 -31.01
N GLN A 743 38.95 7.48 -30.88
CA GLN A 743 37.59 8.05 -31.02
C GLN A 743 36.54 7.35 -30.15
N GLN A 744 36.99 6.73 -29.06
CA GLN A 744 36.14 6.00 -28.14
C GLN A 744 35.58 6.93 -27.08
N ASP A 745 34.27 6.82 -26.85
CA ASP A 745 33.58 7.61 -25.84
C ASP A 745 33.33 6.84 -24.55
N TYR A 746 33.44 7.56 -23.44
CA TYR A 746 33.23 7.09 -22.09
C TYR A 746 32.31 8.04 -21.34
N PHE A 747 31.43 7.47 -20.53
CA PHE A 747 30.63 8.20 -19.55
C PHE A 747 31.15 7.86 -18.15
N ILE A 748 31.61 8.86 -17.43
CA ILE A 748 32.24 8.71 -16.12
C ILE A 748 31.37 9.38 -15.06
N LEU A 749 31.03 8.62 -14.03
CA LEU A 749 30.37 9.08 -12.81
C LEU A 749 31.40 9.05 -11.68
N LYS A 750 31.70 10.22 -11.09
CA LYS A 750 32.54 10.31 -9.89
C LYS A 750 31.98 11.36 -8.94
N GLU A 751 32.33 11.25 -7.66
CA GLU A 751 31.96 12.30 -6.70
C GLU A 751 32.63 13.63 -7.07
N ALA A 752 31.85 14.71 -7.06
CA ALA A 752 32.31 16.02 -7.48
C ALA A 752 33.33 16.60 -6.49
N ASP A 753 34.35 17.28 -7.03
CA ASP A 753 35.44 17.79 -6.18
C ASP A 753 35.00 18.96 -5.28
N THR A 754 33.88 19.61 -5.64
CA THR A 754 33.28 20.76 -4.95
C THR A 754 32.41 20.41 -3.75
N VAL A 755 32.12 19.12 -3.51
CA VAL A 755 31.26 18.70 -2.39
C VAL A 755 32.01 18.77 -1.07
N ALA A 756 31.46 19.48 -0.09
CA ALA A 756 32.08 19.73 1.21
C ALA A 756 32.41 18.42 1.99
N LYS A 757 31.58 17.39 1.84
CA LYS A 757 31.80 16.06 2.44
C LYS A 757 31.47 14.96 1.44
N ARG A 758 32.50 14.25 0.96
CA ARG A 758 32.36 13.09 0.07
C ARG A 758 31.86 11.87 0.85
N ARG A 759 31.11 10.99 0.18
CA ARG A 759 30.58 9.74 0.76
C ARG A 759 31.52 8.56 0.48
N HIS A 760 32.42 8.72 -0.51
CA HIS A 760 33.43 7.76 -0.90
C HIS A 760 32.84 6.47 -1.50
N TRP A 761 31.77 6.60 -2.27
CA TRP A 761 31.07 5.47 -2.90
C TRP A 761 31.81 4.87 -4.11
N GLY A 762 32.69 5.64 -4.75
CA GLY A 762 33.55 5.17 -5.84
C GLY A 762 33.33 5.86 -7.18
N THR A 763 34.06 5.41 -8.19
CA THR A 763 34.01 5.90 -9.56
C THR A 763 33.47 4.82 -10.48
N PHE A 764 32.52 5.18 -11.35
CA PHE A 764 31.92 4.28 -12.32
C PHE A 764 32.20 4.79 -13.73
N VAL A 765 32.65 3.91 -14.62
CA VAL A 765 33.01 4.23 -15.99
C VAL A 765 32.24 3.31 -16.93
N ILE A 766 31.54 3.87 -17.91
CA ILE A 766 30.75 3.14 -18.90
C ILE A 766 31.28 3.48 -20.29
N ARG A 767 31.60 2.45 -21.08
CA ARG A 767 31.99 2.59 -22.49
C ARG A 767 30.75 2.76 -23.36
N LEU A 768 30.73 3.83 -24.15
CA LEU A 768 29.64 4.14 -25.08
C LEU A 768 29.88 3.50 -26.45
N GLY A 769 28.85 2.94 -27.09
CA GLY A 769 28.96 2.28 -28.40
C GLY A 769 29.40 0.82 -28.32
N GLU A 770 30.34 0.40 -29.18
CA GLU A 770 30.83 -0.98 -29.22
C GLU A 770 31.64 -1.34 -27.96
N ALA A 771 31.30 -2.47 -27.35
CA ALA A 771 32.02 -3.01 -26.19
C ALA A 771 31.73 -4.50 -26.04
N ASP A 772 32.71 -5.22 -25.47
CA ASP A 772 32.54 -6.60 -25.06
C ASP A 772 31.81 -6.68 -23.70
N PRO A 773 31.05 -7.76 -23.42
CA PRO A 773 30.14 -7.84 -22.27
C PRO A 773 30.86 -8.15 -20.94
N TYR A 774 31.99 -7.49 -20.70
CA TYR A 774 32.75 -7.55 -19.44
C TYR A 774 32.49 -6.33 -18.56
N LEU A 775 32.36 -6.58 -17.25
CA LEU A 775 32.40 -5.58 -16.19
C LEU A 775 33.64 -5.83 -15.33
N VAL A 776 34.55 -4.86 -15.28
CA VAL A 776 35.76 -4.96 -14.44
C VAL A 776 35.53 -4.23 -13.12
N GLN A 777 35.75 -4.90 -12.00
CA GLN A 777 35.65 -4.33 -10.66
C GLN A 777 37.01 -4.25 -9.98
N ILE A 778 37.26 -3.14 -9.31
CA ILE A 778 38.42 -2.92 -8.44
C ILE A 778 37.89 -2.66 -7.02
N PRO A 779 37.66 -3.72 -6.23
CA PRO A 779 36.99 -3.61 -4.94
C PRO A 779 37.85 -2.98 -3.84
N ARG A 780 39.19 -3.14 -3.92
CA ARG A 780 40.14 -2.73 -2.88
C ARG A 780 41.34 -1.97 -3.44
N PRO A 781 41.12 -0.85 -4.14
CA PRO A 781 42.15 -0.18 -4.96
C PRO A 781 43.39 0.30 -4.20
N LEU A 782 43.26 0.67 -2.92
CA LEU A 782 44.39 1.09 -2.09
C LEU A 782 45.00 -0.03 -1.24
N TYR A 783 44.27 -1.13 -1.01
CA TYR A 783 44.68 -2.20 -0.11
C TYR A 783 45.33 -3.36 -0.88
N ASP A 784 44.74 -3.76 -2.01
CA ASP A 784 45.27 -4.82 -2.87
C ASP A 784 46.37 -4.22 -3.77
N GLN A 785 47.62 -4.67 -3.59
CA GLN A 785 48.78 -4.14 -4.33
C GLN A 785 48.60 -4.20 -5.84
N ASN A 786 48.85 -3.09 -6.54
CA ASN A 786 48.75 -2.94 -8.00
C ASN A 786 47.39 -3.32 -8.64
N SER A 787 46.37 -3.60 -7.83
CA SER A 787 45.03 -3.99 -8.31
C SER A 787 44.34 -2.87 -9.08
N PHE A 788 44.61 -1.62 -8.69
CA PHE A 788 44.11 -0.43 -9.36
C PHE A 788 44.65 -0.33 -10.79
N GLU A 789 45.97 -0.31 -10.93
CA GLU A 789 46.65 -0.15 -12.21
C GLU A 789 46.35 -1.32 -13.14
N PHE A 790 46.35 -2.56 -12.61
CA PHE A 790 45.99 -3.76 -13.35
C PHE A 790 44.54 -3.73 -13.85
N GLY A 791 43.57 -3.42 -12.98
CA GLY A 791 42.15 -3.42 -13.34
C GLY A 791 41.81 -2.38 -14.42
N VAL A 792 42.39 -1.18 -14.35
CA VAL A 792 42.17 -0.15 -15.39
C VAL A 792 42.75 -0.60 -16.74
N ARG A 793 43.95 -1.20 -16.76
CA ARG A 793 44.55 -1.75 -17.98
C ARG A 793 43.74 -2.91 -18.55
N LEU A 794 43.18 -3.75 -17.67
CA LEU A 794 42.34 -4.86 -18.08
C LEU A 794 41.05 -4.38 -18.75
N PHE A 795 40.40 -3.34 -18.20
CA PHE A 795 39.22 -2.71 -18.79
C PHE A 795 39.47 -2.21 -20.21
N GLU A 796 40.62 -1.60 -20.47
CA GLU A 796 40.97 -1.13 -21.83
C GLU A 796 41.20 -2.29 -22.78
N ARG A 797 41.96 -3.31 -22.36
CA ARG A 797 42.34 -4.47 -23.19
C ARG A 797 41.16 -5.34 -23.57
N LEU A 798 40.28 -5.64 -22.61
CA LEU A 798 39.08 -6.43 -22.86
C LEU A 798 37.99 -5.66 -23.61
N LYS A 799 38.23 -4.38 -23.97
CA LYS A 799 37.20 -3.47 -24.48
C LYS A 799 35.91 -3.55 -23.66
N ALA A 800 36.07 -3.68 -22.34
CA ALA A 800 34.99 -3.98 -21.42
C ALA A 800 33.92 -2.87 -21.47
N ARG A 801 32.65 -3.27 -21.25
CA ARG A 801 31.50 -2.36 -21.24
C ARG A 801 31.56 -1.39 -20.07
N ALA A 802 32.03 -1.82 -18.91
CA ALA A 802 32.09 -0.97 -17.73
C ALA A 802 33.24 -1.30 -16.78
N LEU A 803 33.65 -0.29 -16.01
CA LEU A 803 34.67 -0.36 -14.96
C LEU A 803 34.13 0.29 -13.69
N VAL A 804 34.34 -0.38 -12.55
CA VAL A 804 33.94 0.09 -11.22
C VAL A 804 35.15 0.13 -10.31
N ILE A 805 35.36 1.27 -9.67
CA ILE A 805 36.45 1.49 -8.73
C ILE A 805 35.85 1.87 -7.38
N SER A 806 36.12 1.08 -6.35
CA SER A 806 35.66 1.36 -4.99
C SER A 806 36.24 2.66 -4.45
N GLY A 807 35.42 3.44 -3.73
CA GLY A 807 35.83 4.73 -3.18
C GLY A 807 36.50 4.66 -1.81
N ALA A 808 36.64 3.48 -1.20
CA ALA A 808 37.19 3.35 0.15
C ALA A 808 38.20 2.21 0.31
N HIS A 809 39.15 2.43 1.23
CA HIS A 809 39.97 1.36 1.79
C HIS A 809 39.13 0.46 2.71
N ARG A 810 39.38 -0.86 2.75
CA ARG A 810 38.59 -1.81 3.57
C ARG A 810 38.53 -1.47 5.06
N HIS A 811 39.57 -0.83 5.58
CA HIS A 811 39.69 -0.34 6.96
C HIS A 811 39.46 1.16 7.08
N ALA A 812 38.77 1.80 6.13
CA ALA A 812 38.47 3.23 6.21
C ALA A 812 37.61 3.53 7.44
N ASN A 813 36.59 2.71 7.69
CA ASN A 813 35.76 2.77 8.88
C ASN A 813 36.17 1.69 9.90
N ARG A 814 36.17 2.03 11.19
CA ARG A 814 36.57 1.12 12.28
C ARG A 814 35.59 -0.03 12.50
N ASP A 815 34.33 0.15 12.14
CA ASP A 815 33.25 -0.84 12.24
C ASP A 815 33.25 -1.87 11.10
N GLY A 816 34.16 -1.74 10.12
CA GLY A 816 34.23 -2.61 8.95
C GLY A 816 33.20 -2.29 7.85
N SER A 817 32.39 -1.24 8.00
CA SER A 817 31.34 -0.85 7.04
C SER A 817 31.88 -0.48 5.63
N ALA A 818 33.18 -0.15 5.55
CA ALA A 818 33.86 0.19 4.30
C ALA A 818 34.39 -1.03 3.50
N ASP A 819 34.34 -2.24 4.05
CA ASP A 819 34.78 -3.44 3.33
C ASP A 819 33.65 -3.97 2.45
N ILE A 820 33.64 -3.53 1.18
CA ILE A 820 32.59 -3.88 0.22
C ILE A 820 32.49 -5.38 -0.12
N LEU A 821 33.52 -6.17 0.23
CA LEU A 821 33.53 -7.62 0.05
C LEU A 821 33.02 -8.38 1.28
N ASN A 822 32.64 -7.67 2.35
CA ASN A 822 32.05 -8.29 3.53
C ASN A 822 30.65 -8.85 3.20
N PRO A 823 30.40 -10.16 3.38
CA PRO A 823 29.11 -10.77 3.07
C PRO A 823 27.93 -10.23 3.89
N ASP A 824 28.20 -9.65 5.06
CA ASP A 824 27.16 -9.04 5.91
C ASP A 824 26.71 -7.67 5.37
N LEU A 825 27.51 -7.03 4.50
CA LEU A 825 27.30 -5.67 3.98
C LEU A 825 26.87 -5.70 2.51
N LYS A 826 25.69 -6.26 2.28
CA LYS A 826 25.16 -6.49 0.92
C LYS A 826 24.76 -5.20 0.19
N VAL A 827 24.38 -4.16 0.93
CA VAL A 827 23.99 -2.85 0.38
C VAL A 827 25.22 -1.97 0.21
N ASN A 828 25.81 -1.99 -0.97
CA ASN A 828 26.90 -1.09 -1.36
C ASN A 828 26.81 -0.73 -2.85
N MET A 829 27.42 0.38 -3.24
CA MET A 829 27.28 0.93 -4.59
C MET A 829 27.97 0.10 -5.68
N VAL A 830 29.03 -0.64 -5.35
CA VAL A 830 29.74 -1.53 -6.29
C VAL A 830 28.85 -2.72 -6.65
N ASN A 831 28.23 -3.35 -5.66
CA ASN A 831 27.27 -4.42 -5.85
C ASN A 831 26.04 -3.93 -6.61
N LEU A 832 25.52 -2.76 -6.26
CA LEU A 832 24.40 -2.14 -6.95
C LEU A 832 24.71 -1.98 -8.45
N PHE A 833 25.82 -1.30 -8.78
CA PHE A 833 26.21 -1.06 -10.16
C PHE A 833 26.32 -2.34 -10.97
N SER A 834 26.88 -3.38 -10.36
CA SER A 834 27.07 -4.69 -11.00
C SER A 834 25.75 -5.39 -11.27
N GLN A 835 24.80 -5.27 -10.35
CA GLN A 835 23.44 -5.79 -10.55
C GLN A 835 22.68 -5.02 -11.62
N VAL A 836 22.82 -3.68 -11.67
CA VAL A 836 22.20 -2.89 -12.74
C VAL A 836 22.78 -3.28 -14.09
N TYR A 837 24.11 -3.42 -14.18
CA TYR A 837 24.78 -3.87 -15.39
C TYR A 837 24.28 -5.24 -15.85
N LEU A 838 24.27 -6.25 -14.98
CA LEU A 838 23.77 -7.59 -15.33
C LEU A 838 22.30 -7.55 -15.75
N ARG A 839 21.47 -6.75 -15.06
CA ARG A 839 20.06 -6.56 -15.42
C ARG A 839 19.87 -5.88 -16.77
N SER A 840 20.73 -4.92 -17.14
CA SER A 840 20.64 -4.22 -18.42
C SER A 840 21.05 -5.10 -19.61
N GLN A 841 21.78 -6.20 -19.38
CA GLN A 841 22.11 -7.17 -20.44
C GLN A 841 20.92 -8.06 -20.83
N GLY A 842 19.90 -8.16 -19.97
CA GLY A 842 18.75 -9.04 -20.20
C GLY A 842 19.18 -10.49 -20.35
N ASP A 843 18.87 -11.09 -21.50
CA ASP A 843 19.21 -12.49 -21.81
C ASP A 843 20.63 -12.64 -22.42
N ARG A 844 21.38 -11.55 -22.59
CA ARG A 844 22.75 -11.60 -23.15
C ARG A 844 23.75 -12.06 -22.09
N SER A 845 24.66 -12.96 -22.47
CA SER A 845 25.77 -13.38 -21.60
C SER A 845 26.67 -12.21 -21.25
N ALA A 846 27.00 -12.07 -19.97
CA ALA A 846 27.92 -11.07 -19.47
C ALA A 846 28.74 -11.62 -18.31
N MET A 847 29.95 -11.10 -18.17
CA MET A 847 30.91 -11.55 -17.17
C MET A 847 31.34 -10.40 -16.28
N VAL A 848 31.39 -10.65 -14.98
CA VAL A 848 31.89 -9.72 -13.97
C VAL A 848 33.24 -10.23 -13.49
N ILE A 849 34.26 -9.38 -13.54
CA ILE A 849 35.64 -9.72 -13.20
C ILE A 849 36.08 -8.90 -12.00
N GLN A 850 36.47 -9.53 -10.91
CA GLN A 850 37.00 -8.88 -9.71
C GLN A 850 38.53 -8.89 -9.70
N CYS A 851 39.15 -7.71 -9.87
CA CYS A 851 40.60 -7.56 -9.81
C CYS A 851 41.08 -7.47 -8.36
N ARG A 852 41.78 -8.50 -7.88
CA ARG A 852 42.31 -8.59 -6.52
C ARG A 852 43.78 -8.97 -6.53
N ALA A 853 44.52 -8.49 -5.53
CA ALA A 853 45.91 -8.88 -5.35
C ALA A 853 45.98 -10.23 -4.61
N LEU A 854 46.97 -11.05 -5.00
CA LEU A 854 47.34 -12.24 -4.25
C LEU A 854 47.81 -11.85 -2.85
N SER A 855 47.35 -12.60 -1.83
CA SER A 855 47.81 -12.39 -0.46
C SER A 855 49.31 -12.66 -0.36
N ASN A 856 50.01 -11.89 0.47
CA ASN A 856 51.41 -12.16 0.81
C ASN A 856 51.61 -13.55 1.44
N SER A 857 50.55 -14.16 1.97
CA SER A 857 50.58 -15.49 2.59
C SER A 857 50.32 -16.65 1.61
N PHE A 858 50.24 -16.37 0.30
CA PHE A 858 49.98 -17.41 -0.70
C PHE A 858 51.24 -18.28 -0.97
N PRO A 859 51.16 -19.62 -0.88
CA PRO A 859 52.34 -20.50 -0.94
C PRO A 859 53.09 -20.52 -2.28
N GLU A 860 52.38 -20.34 -3.41
CA GLU A 860 52.94 -20.47 -4.78
C GLU A 860 53.14 -19.09 -5.45
N ARG A 861 53.37 -18.03 -4.67
CA ARG A 861 53.44 -16.65 -5.20
C ARG A 861 54.56 -16.44 -6.22
N ASP A 862 55.68 -17.15 -6.08
CA ASP A 862 56.86 -16.99 -6.95
C ASP A 862 56.76 -17.78 -8.26
N THR A 863 55.78 -18.69 -8.36
CA THR A 863 55.60 -19.56 -9.54
C THR A 863 54.35 -19.22 -10.34
N VAL A 864 53.36 -18.57 -9.75
CA VAL A 864 52.07 -18.24 -10.37
C VAL A 864 51.86 -16.72 -10.39
N ASP A 865 51.67 -16.16 -11.58
CA ASP A 865 51.44 -14.73 -11.76
C ASP A 865 50.00 -14.31 -11.44
N GLY A 866 49.05 -15.24 -11.53
CA GLY A 866 47.64 -14.96 -11.23
C GLY A 866 46.79 -16.20 -11.01
N LEU A 867 45.70 -16.03 -10.25
CA LEU A 867 44.68 -17.05 -10.04
C LEU A 867 43.35 -16.57 -10.62
N ILE A 868 42.60 -17.48 -11.22
CA ILE A 868 41.20 -17.25 -11.62
C ILE A 868 40.32 -18.17 -10.79
N ALA A 869 39.42 -17.59 -10.01
CA ALA A 869 38.36 -18.29 -9.32
C ALA A 869 37.07 -18.11 -10.13
N LEU A 870 36.24 -19.14 -10.26
CA LEU A 870 34.98 -19.07 -10.99
C LEU A 870 33.82 -19.39 -10.05
N ALA A 871 32.74 -18.61 -10.12
CA ALA A 871 31.60 -18.76 -9.22
C ALA A 871 30.78 -20.03 -9.51
N ASP A 872 30.84 -20.54 -10.74
CA ASP A 872 30.26 -21.83 -11.15
C ASP A 872 31.08 -23.04 -10.67
N GLY A 873 32.26 -22.81 -10.09
CA GLY A 873 33.11 -23.85 -9.54
C GLY A 873 33.90 -24.63 -10.58
N THR A 874 33.94 -24.16 -11.83
CA THR A 874 34.68 -24.77 -12.94
C THR A 874 36.18 -24.85 -12.63
N ARG A 875 36.79 -26.03 -12.87
CA ARG A 875 38.18 -26.31 -12.46
C ARG A 875 39.13 -26.58 -13.62
N THR A 876 38.61 -26.90 -14.80
CA THR A 876 39.39 -27.24 -15.99
C THR A 876 39.18 -26.20 -17.08
N THR A 877 40.18 -26.06 -17.96
CA THR A 877 40.12 -25.10 -19.07
C THR A 877 39.14 -25.51 -20.17
N GLU A 878 38.72 -26.77 -20.20
CA GLU A 878 37.82 -27.36 -21.20
C GLU A 878 36.34 -27.05 -20.91
N GLU A 879 36.02 -26.79 -19.65
CA GLU A 879 34.67 -26.47 -19.16
C GLU A 879 34.40 -24.94 -19.12
N LEU A 880 35.36 -24.12 -19.60
CA LEU A 880 35.23 -22.66 -19.56
C LEU A 880 34.14 -22.17 -20.52
N SER A 881 33.28 -21.27 -20.02
CA SER A 881 32.31 -20.56 -20.85
C SER A 881 33.01 -19.78 -21.98
N PRO A 882 32.32 -19.47 -23.10
CA PRO A 882 32.93 -18.79 -24.24
C PRO A 882 33.56 -17.43 -23.88
N LEU A 883 32.96 -16.70 -22.95
CA LEU A 883 33.52 -15.44 -22.42
C LEU A 883 34.75 -15.71 -21.54
N CYS A 884 34.70 -16.74 -20.68
CA CYS A 884 35.84 -17.07 -19.83
C CYS A 884 37.05 -17.58 -20.63
N SER A 885 36.80 -18.36 -21.68
CA SER A 885 37.84 -18.85 -22.58
C SER A 885 38.56 -17.69 -23.29
N LYS A 886 37.80 -16.70 -23.80
CA LYS A 886 38.36 -15.46 -24.37
C LYS A 886 39.17 -14.66 -23.37
N PHE A 887 38.65 -14.51 -22.15
CA PHE A 887 39.37 -13.83 -21.06
C PHE A 887 40.68 -14.55 -20.70
N TYR A 888 40.64 -15.87 -20.56
CA TYR A 888 41.81 -16.70 -20.27
C TYR A 888 42.87 -16.62 -21.38
N ALA A 889 42.45 -16.63 -22.64
CA ALA A 889 43.34 -16.46 -23.80
C ALA A 889 44.05 -15.09 -23.75
N HIS A 890 43.32 -14.01 -23.49
CA HIS A 890 43.90 -12.67 -23.36
C HIS A 890 44.96 -12.57 -22.27
N LEU A 891 44.80 -13.29 -21.16
CA LEU A 891 45.80 -13.27 -20.11
C LEU A 891 47.04 -14.09 -20.46
N LYS A 892 46.88 -15.23 -21.15
CA LYS A 892 48.01 -16.03 -21.66
C LYS A 892 48.83 -15.32 -22.73
N GLU A 893 48.19 -14.56 -23.61
CA GLU A 893 48.87 -13.71 -24.61
C GLU A 893 49.86 -12.71 -23.98
N ASN A 894 49.74 -12.44 -22.67
CA ASN A 894 50.62 -11.55 -21.92
C ASN A 894 51.74 -12.27 -21.16
N ASN A 895 52.01 -13.54 -21.46
CA ASN A 895 53.00 -14.38 -20.78
C ASN A 895 52.76 -14.49 -19.26
N LEU A 896 51.52 -14.32 -18.79
CA LEU A 896 51.16 -14.53 -17.39
C LEU A 896 50.94 -16.01 -17.14
N ASN A 897 51.62 -16.58 -16.14
CA ASN A 897 51.37 -17.93 -15.67
C ASN A 897 50.13 -17.96 -14.77
N ILE A 898 48.98 -18.30 -15.35
CA ILE A 898 47.67 -18.28 -14.67
C ILE A 898 47.14 -19.68 -14.39
N LYS A 899 46.74 -19.89 -13.13
CA LYS A 899 46.17 -21.14 -12.62
C LYS A 899 44.70 -20.95 -12.23
N LEU A 900 43.86 -21.92 -12.57
CA LEU A 900 42.46 -21.97 -12.12
C LEU A 900 42.40 -22.45 -10.66
N VAL A 901 41.50 -21.88 -9.86
CA VAL A 901 41.29 -22.30 -8.47
C VAL A 901 40.56 -23.64 -8.46
N ASP A 902 41.27 -24.67 -8.01
CA ASP A 902 40.82 -26.06 -8.00
C ASP A 902 40.30 -26.53 -6.63
N GLY A 903 40.45 -25.70 -5.59
CA GLY A 903 40.09 -26.02 -4.21
C GLY A 903 41.11 -26.91 -3.49
N SER A 904 42.30 -27.10 -4.06
CA SER A 904 43.42 -27.78 -3.39
C SER A 904 43.89 -27.02 -2.14
N TYR A 905 44.69 -27.68 -1.28
CA TYR A 905 45.24 -27.05 -0.06
C TYR A 905 45.92 -25.70 -0.34
N ASN A 906 46.57 -25.56 -1.50
CA ASN A 906 47.27 -24.34 -1.89
C ASN A 906 46.33 -23.22 -2.37
N THR A 907 45.14 -23.55 -2.89
CA THR A 907 44.14 -22.59 -3.39
C THR A 907 42.92 -22.44 -2.46
N ALA A 908 42.92 -23.14 -1.33
CA ALA A 908 41.87 -23.11 -0.31
C ALA A 908 41.69 -21.69 0.26
N GLY A 909 40.44 -21.20 0.27
CA GLY A 909 40.11 -19.85 0.76
C GLY A 909 40.21 -18.73 -0.29
N VAL A 910 40.64 -19.04 -1.52
CA VAL A 910 40.71 -18.08 -2.66
C VAL A 910 39.41 -18.07 -3.49
N GLY A 911 38.39 -18.82 -3.07
CA GLY A 911 37.10 -18.86 -3.76
C GLY A 911 36.35 -17.52 -3.77
N ILE A 912 35.49 -17.34 -4.78
CA ILE A 912 34.51 -16.26 -4.78
C ILE A 912 33.49 -16.59 -3.68
N ASN A 913 33.67 -16.02 -2.49
CA ASN A 913 32.54 -15.87 -1.57
C ASN A 913 31.44 -15.14 -2.34
N ARG A 914 30.18 -15.56 -2.18
CA ARG A 914 28.95 -15.04 -2.83
C ARG A 914 28.69 -13.54 -2.55
N ALA A 915 29.69 -12.69 -2.75
CA ALA A 915 29.73 -11.26 -2.47
C ALA A 915 29.20 -10.45 -3.65
N VAL A 916 29.35 -10.97 -4.88
CA VAL A 916 28.44 -10.58 -5.96
C VAL A 916 27.14 -11.33 -5.67
N GLY A 917 26.12 -10.61 -5.19
CA GLY A 917 24.76 -11.14 -5.12
C GLY A 917 24.22 -11.37 -6.53
N SER A 918 24.76 -12.36 -7.25
CA SER A 918 24.16 -12.96 -8.43
C SER A 918 23.09 -13.91 -7.93
N GLY A 919 21.87 -13.38 -7.76
CA GLY A 919 20.71 -14.21 -7.51
C GLY A 919 20.47 -15.09 -8.73
N ASP A 920 20.32 -16.41 -8.52
CA ASP A 920 19.80 -17.36 -9.50
C ASP A 920 18.58 -16.76 -10.23
N LEU A 921 18.74 -16.44 -11.51
CA LEU A 921 17.63 -16.21 -12.43
C LEU A 921 17.10 -17.58 -12.86
N ARG A 922 16.31 -18.22 -12.00
CA ARG A 922 15.43 -19.33 -12.41
C ARG A 922 14.15 -18.76 -13.00
N GLN A 923 13.95 -18.92 -14.31
CA GLN A 923 12.70 -18.57 -14.98
C GLN A 923 11.76 -19.78 -14.98
N GLY A 924 10.63 -19.68 -14.27
CA GLY A 924 9.45 -20.48 -14.56
C GLY A 924 8.63 -19.78 -15.65
N GLY A 925 8.55 -20.38 -16.84
CA GLY A 925 7.74 -19.85 -17.94
C GLY A 925 6.24 -19.95 -17.65
N GLY A 926 5.52 -18.85 -17.88
CA GLY A 926 4.05 -18.83 -17.92
C GLY A 926 3.42 -17.58 -17.29
N GLY A 927 3.29 -16.50 -18.07
CA GLY A 927 2.32 -15.41 -17.89
C GLY A 927 1.92 -15.00 -16.46
N GLY A 928 2.82 -14.36 -15.72
CA GLY A 928 2.53 -13.76 -14.40
C GLY A 928 3.76 -13.01 -13.91
N GLY A 929 3.57 -11.83 -13.30
CA GLY A 929 4.62 -10.86 -13.00
C GLY A 929 5.81 -11.39 -12.19
N MET A 930 7.01 -10.93 -12.59
CA MET A 930 8.31 -11.16 -11.96
C MET A 930 8.34 -10.78 -10.48
N GLU A 931 8.70 -11.71 -9.58
CA GLU A 931 9.41 -11.44 -8.32
C GLU A 931 9.89 -12.75 -7.68
N GLY A 932 11.20 -13.05 -7.77
CA GLY A 932 11.76 -14.26 -7.15
C GLY A 932 13.22 -14.54 -7.52
N GLY A 933 14.18 -13.75 -7.00
CA GLY A 933 15.61 -14.02 -7.14
C GLY A 933 16.46 -13.16 -6.19
N GLY A 934 17.44 -13.75 -5.49
CA GLY A 934 18.21 -13.15 -4.39
C GLY A 934 19.27 -12.11 -4.78
N GLY A 935 18.88 -10.98 -5.39
CA GLY A 935 19.73 -9.78 -5.56
C GLY A 935 19.51 -8.74 -4.46
N VAL A 936 20.21 -7.59 -4.48
CA VAL A 936 19.99 -6.50 -3.48
C VAL A 936 18.52 -6.06 -3.54
N ARG A 937 17.92 -6.02 -4.75
CA ARG A 937 16.47 -5.77 -4.95
C ARG A 937 15.55 -6.92 -4.52
N GLY A 938 16.03 -8.17 -4.49
CA GLY A 938 15.26 -9.35 -4.07
C GLY A 938 15.30 -9.59 -2.57
N GLU A 939 16.43 -9.32 -1.91
CA GLU A 939 16.53 -9.28 -0.44
C GLU A 939 15.83 -8.03 0.14
N MET A 940 15.72 -6.95 -0.63
CA MET A 940 14.85 -5.80 -0.34
C MET A 940 13.36 -6.15 -0.24
N LEU A 941 12.93 -7.27 -0.84
CA LEU A 941 11.52 -7.69 -0.94
C LEU A 941 11.23 -9.02 -0.20
N ARG A 942 12.25 -9.82 0.12
CA ARG A 942 12.11 -11.14 0.77
C ARG A 942 12.30 -11.07 2.28
N LYS A 943 11.19 -10.92 3.00
CA LYS A 943 10.99 -11.67 4.25
C LYS A 943 9.72 -12.51 4.04
N HIS A 944 9.90 -13.84 4.06
CA HIS A 944 8.92 -14.92 3.81
C HIS A 944 8.77 -15.38 2.36
N ASP A 945 9.52 -16.42 1.98
CA ASP A 945 8.94 -17.76 1.77
C ASP A 945 10.00 -18.75 1.26
N SER A 946 9.90 -19.98 1.76
CA SER A 946 10.76 -21.12 1.43
C SER A 946 9.96 -22.16 0.65
N THR A 947 10.48 -22.64 -0.49
CA THR A 947 10.67 -24.06 -0.87
C THR A 947 10.68 -24.32 -2.39
N VAL A 948 11.49 -25.33 -2.77
CA VAL A 948 11.46 -26.22 -3.97
C VAL A 948 12.31 -25.89 -5.23
N ASN A 949 12.71 -26.98 -5.90
CA ASN A 949 13.93 -27.37 -6.62
C ASN A 949 14.08 -26.99 -8.12
N THR A 950 15.28 -27.34 -8.62
CA THR A 950 15.96 -27.32 -9.96
C THR A 950 15.07 -27.51 -11.20
N GLU A 951 15.35 -26.93 -12.38
CA GLU A 951 16.51 -27.12 -13.29
C GLU A 951 16.47 -26.12 -14.51
N PHE A 952 17.56 -26.01 -15.28
CA PHE A 952 17.85 -25.23 -16.53
C PHE A 952 18.77 -23.99 -16.41
N MET A 953 19.88 -24.05 -17.18
CA MET A 953 21.07 -23.20 -17.16
C MET A 953 21.06 -22.09 -18.21
N ASN A 954 21.52 -20.89 -17.83
CA ASN A 954 22.09 -19.88 -18.73
C ASN A 954 23.32 -19.26 -18.05
N GLU A 955 24.45 -19.23 -18.76
CA GLU A 955 25.78 -18.89 -18.23
C GLU A 955 25.92 -17.40 -17.85
N GLN A 956 25.84 -17.11 -16.56
CA GLN A 956 26.36 -15.89 -15.94
C GLN A 956 27.54 -16.28 -15.05
N THR A 957 28.78 -16.14 -15.55
CA THR A 957 29.99 -16.48 -14.80
C THR A 957 30.55 -15.22 -14.12
N VAL A 958 30.75 -15.29 -12.80
CA VAL A 958 31.53 -14.31 -12.03
C VAL A 958 32.94 -14.86 -11.85
N CYS A 959 33.96 -14.06 -12.19
CA CYS A 959 35.39 -14.39 -12.10
C CYS A 959 36.12 -13.49 -11.11
#